data_AF-A0A2E6QAM8-F1
#
_entry.id   AF-A0A2E6QAM8-F1
#
_cell.length_a   1.000
_cell.length_b   1.000
_cell.length_c   1.000
_cell.angle_alpha   90.00
_cell.angle_beta   90.00
_cell.angle_gamma   90.00
#
_symmetry.space_group_name_H-M   'P 1'
#
loop_
_entity.id
_entity.type
_entity.pdbx_description
1 polymer ?
#
loop_
_entity_poly.entity_id
_entity_poly.type
_entity_poly.pdbx_seq_one_letter_code
_entity_poly.pdbx_strand_id
1 'polypeptide(L)'
;MEKDTTASARLSRTLLPKISDLKISVKKFAVAFAFIGTCFLMSQSPMAAVKDLKLVDKKVSKQFVVGKLKHKDKNVTVLSYKPEGQKQPVTALVFDKFSLADYVTSNVEKALLLNFQFTNAVIMAVPKGSDVSETSANKFPALFLQALGDKRAKLLEGGFKNGVNFAGVVGVKDGSIQQSLLNSMGVKKTSHVVRGRFTDEFLDITGLVLPEINLSLKALLAKLNLDFSIPNLKPTFFMPFGFANTRFDISRERDVLGQTTGVITAALVSDVEVKMPGLGTTTYPAVRISGSLDTGIKFGSLLGVDFPRLFDLPWASLTDVKLVADVIRKVPLGPPVLKVTLTAKGRVNDVRNIPVEASVEIEGKQFGSPYFRFPKYNFDLGKIPGLKEIPGVSGVKLEDPVISPTAVGGKLTIDKLKIKRADVLFFQTKKPTGWNFATKRTNLSPATFFNKLNGSVIDKAKLKEAALIVSKPGFNGKVSDLPKAVRKWLKAPLPDDEMALPLASGVNMVGVLHPHDVGGVGKALKSFGVPKEVVVLGGVSGVLDSKPASLRMSGGFPKLTMPKLGFLKLPTPKNAPALFMEYLNGQPALGVEVTETLPLKDGKKTVDLESKLALTVSVTGAASISMSGTTSNDWQDPYGIKGLTLRPGTTMSVSGGVTGPQVSFNGITEIGSKEVTLGGALNSVGASFWGTIDSLGLSDVAELATEISSAGGKKLSTKGLPEAEFKKVSIGFAAPGVSIPDLGISGGGTRVKGDFYFLDPRKRLGSLDVILDVTGMAAKSNIGEIVLGPLALKKNVLDFAAKTSASPHFSIKTSSKILGVDTALEMEAKATGIKFTSTQKFGDLFAYSFGANTGVFDWGMADFSKADLRLAASLKSDPGKWIRTQGKAAVKKAFDTLKPGLDKAVKDLEAAQKKVDGLNKDIAKQRAIVKKEKEPSVNRLKKAEAEVAKLQKSIDGFEKQIKKINGRIKTCHQNKRICVWGKYKTKCKKKNGAFATNGKPGGAARSTRR
;
A
#
# COMPACT_ATOMS: atom_id res chain seq x y z
N MET A 1 -64.17 44.96 46.10
CA MET A 1 -64.53 45.28 44.69
C MET A 1 -65.34 44.11 44.12
N GLU A 2 -66.65 43.98 44.38
CA GLU A 2 -67.70 45.01 44.61
C GLU A 2 -67.86 45.99 43.45
N LYS A 3 -69.06 46.43 43.04
CA LYS A 3 -70.47 46.14 43.39
C LYS A 3 -71.26 46.30 42.05
N ASP A 4 -72.33 45.59 41.72
CA ASP A 4 -73.64 45.32 42.38
C ASP A 4 -74.62 46.53 42.37
N THR A 5 -75.94 46.24 42.44
CA THR A 5 -77.16 47.07 42.22
C THR A 5 -77.62 47.20 40.76
N THR A 6 -78.87 46.97 40.30
CA THR A 6 -80.27 46.89 40.85
C THR A 6 -80.89 48.22 41.31
N ALA A 7 -82.22 48.49 41.26
CA ALA A 7 -83.39 47.76 40.70
C ALA A 7 -84.03 48.62 39.55
N SER A 8 -85.34 48.75 39.24
CA SER A 8 -86.67 48.22 39.67
C SER A 8 -87.66 48.47 38.48
N ALA A 9 -88.97 48.15 38.44
CA ALA A 9 -89.94 47.53 39.35
C ALA A 9 -90.93 46.61 38.59
N ARG A 10 -91.96 46.04 39.26
CA ARG A 10 -92.91 45.04 38.73
C ARG A 10 -94.35 45.59 38.54
N LEU A 11 -95.23 44.72 38.01
CA LEU A 11 -96.74 44.70 38.05
C LEU A 11 -97.45 45.34 36.83
N SER A 12 -98.59 44.83 36.32
CA SER A 12 -99.26 43.52 36.55
C SER A 12 -100.36 43.17 35.49
N ARG A 13 -100.58 41.85 35.33
CA ARG A 13 -101.87 41.13 35.06
C ARG A 13 -102.94 41.64 34.05
N THR A 14 -103.03 40.91 32.93
CA THR A 14 -104.23 40.20 32.36
C THR A 14 -105.54 40.89 31.92
N LEU A 15 -106.01 40.38 30.76
CA LEU A 15 -107.39 40.13 30.29
C LEU A 15 -108.14 41.18 29.43
N LEU A 16 -108.95 40.62 28.51
CA LEU A 16 -109.69 41.24 27.40
C LEU A 16 -110.91 42.07 27.87
N PRO A 17 -111.38 43.04 27.06
CA PRO A 17 -112.60 42.74 26.28
C PRO A 17 -112.60 43.24 24.81
N LYS A 18 -113.79 43.14 24.19
CA LYS A 18 -114.06 43.20 22.74
C LYS A 18 -114.14 44.62 22.15
N ILE A 19 -113.79 44.71 20.86
CA ILE A 19 -114.52 45.34 19.74
C ILE A 19 -115.41 46.57 20.06
N SER A 20 -114.97 47.74 19.60
CA SER A 20 -115.79 48.67 18.80
C SER A 20 -114.90 49.67 18.02
N ASP A 21 -115.48 50.28 16.98
CA ASP A 21 -115.07 51.49 16.25
C ASP A 21 -113.59 51.77 15.93
N LEU A 22 -113.23 51.55 14.65
CA LEU A 22 -112.34 52.47 13.95
C LEU A 22 -112.84 52.76 12.53
N LYS A 23 -113.35 53.98 12.29
CA LYS A 23 -113.69 54.48 10.96
C LYS A 23 -112.41 54.67 10.14
N ILE A 24 -112.14 53.80 9.16
CA ILE A 24 -111.01 53.97 8.22
C ILE A 24 -111.52 54.35 6.83
N SER A 25 -110.94 55.40 6.26
CA SER A 25 -111.38 56.04 5.02
C SER A 25 -111.38 55.11 3.79
N VAL A 26 -112.45 55.22 2.99
CA VAL A 26 -112.69 54.46 1.75
C VAL A 26 -111.63 54.72 0.65
N LYS A 27 -110.80 55.77 0.77
CA LYS A 27 -109.80 56.18 -0.24
C LYS A 27 -108.61 55.21 -0.48
N LYS A 28 -108.63 53.98 0.06
CA LYS A 28 -107.61 52.94 -0.24
C LYS A 28 -108.09 51.73 -1.05
N PHE A 29 -109.35 51.70 -1.52
CA PHE A 29 -109.88 50.57 -2.31
C PHE A 29 -109.73 50.69 -3.84
N ALA A 30 -109.46 51.88 -4.37
CA ALA A 30 -109.42 52.15 -5.82
C ALA A 30 -108.25 51.48 -6.57
N VAL A 31 -107.16 51.12 -5.89
CA VAL A 31 -105.92 50.59 -6.52
C VAL A 31 -106.10 49.16 -7.06
N ALA A 32 -107.06 48.39 -6.54
CA ALA A 32 -107.28 47.00 -6.95
C ALA A 32 -107.87 46.85 -8.37
N PHE A 33 -108.71 47.80 -8.81
CA PHE A 33 -109.40 47.73 -10.11
C PHE A 33 -108.53 48.15 -11.30
N ALA A 34 -107.57 49.06 -11.09
CA ALA A 34 -106.65 49.51 -12.13
C ALA A 34 -105.66 48.42 -12.61
N PHE A 35 -105.48 47.34 -11.83
CA PHE A 35 -104.43 46.34 -12.04
C PHE A 35 -104.79 45.20 -13.02
N ILE A 36 -105.91 45.31 -13.74
CA ILE A 36 -106.40 44.30 -14.70
C ILE A 36 -106.86 44.95 -16.03
N GLY A 37 -107.46 46.15 -16.00
CA GLY A 37 -108.01 46.80 -17.20
C GLY A 37 -106.98 47.19 -18.27
N THR A 38 -105.72 47.40 -17.91
CA THR A 38 -104.65 47.86 -18.83
C THR A 38 -104.01 46.75 -19.68
N CYS A 39 -104.41 45.48 -19.52
CA CYS A 39 -103.83 44.37 -20.29
C CYS A 39 -104.47 44.12 -21.67
N PHE A 40 -105.47 44.91 -22.09
CA PHE A 40 -106.24 44.65 -23.32
C PHE A 40 -106.24 45.78 -24.38
N LEU A 41 -105.62 46.92 -24.08
CA LEU A 41 -105.50 48.05 -24.99
C LEU A 41 -104.08 48.62 -24.94
N MET A 42 -103.20 48.14 -25.84
CA MET A 42 -101.97 48.80 -26.35
C MET A 42 -101.21 47.78 -27.22
N SER A 43 -101.55 47.71 -28.50
CA SER A 43 -100.84 46.88 -29.49
C SER A 43 -100.27 47.75 -30.59
N GLN A 44 -98.99 48.13 -30.47
CA GLN A 44 -98.05 48.43 -31.57
C GLN A 44 -96.69 48.95 -31.03
N SER A 45 -95.77 48.02 -30.73
CA SER A 45 -94.33 48.31 -30.70
C SER A 45 -93.52 47.00 -30.91
N PRO A 46 -92.38 47.02 -31.63
CA PRO A 46 -91.67 45.80 -32.02
C PRO A 46 -90.66 45.32 -30.95
N MET A 47 -91.14 44.86 -29.78
CA MET A 47 -90.29 44.24 -28.75
C MET A 47 -90.36 42.71 -28.74
N ALA A 48 -89.25 42.05 -29.12
CA ALA A 48 -89.20 40.63 -29.48
C ALA A 48 -89.14 39.62 -28.31
N ALA A 49 -89.39 40.04 -27.07
CA ALA A 49 -89.15 39.21 -25.87
C ALA A 49 -90.40 38.73 -25.10
N VAL A 50 -91.56 39.40 -25.25
CA VAL A 50 -92.73 39.17 -24.37
C VAL A 50 -93.78 38.22 -24.96
N LYS A 51 -93.73 37.93 -26.28
CA LYS A 51 -94.67 37.01 -26.96
C LYS A 51 -94.78 35.61 -26.32
N ASP A 52 -93.71 35.17 -25.65
CA ASP A 52 -93.61 33.82 -25.10
C ASP A 52 -94.33 33.61 -23.76
N LEU A 53 -94.84 34.66 -23.09
CA LEU A 53 -95.43 34.57 -21.74
C LEU A 53 -96.96 34.81 -21.75
N LYS A 54 -97.74 33.74 -21.53
CA LYS A 54 -99.20 33.83 -21.37
C LYS A 54 -99.64 33.48 -19.95
N LEU A 55 -100.42 34.34 -19.30
CA LEU A 55 -101.07 34.04 -18.01
C LEU A 55 -102.24 33.09 -18.24
N VAL A 56 -102.30 31.99 -17.47
CA VAL A 56 -103.25 30.87 -17.65
C VAL A 56 -104.15 30.67 -16.43
N ASP A 57 -103.70 31.08 -15.24
CA ASP A 57 -104.38 30.93 -13.95
C ASP A 57 -103.84 32.01 -12.99
N LYS A 58 -104.68 32.52 -12.08
CA LYS A 58 -104.30 33.57 -11.11
C LYS A 58 -105.10 33.44 -9.81
N LYS A 59 -104.41 33.40 -8.67
CA LYS A 59 -105.01 33.50 -7.32
C LYS A 59 -104.34 34.63 -6.55
N VAL A 60 -105.14 35.48 -5.91
CA VAL A 60 -104.67 36.67 -5.17
C VAL A 60 -105.20 36.61 -3.75
N SER A 61 -104.35 36.93 -2.78
CA SER A 61 -104.71 37.16 -1.38
C SER A 61 -104.24 38.55 -0.93
N LYS A 62 -104.54 38.92 0.33
CA LYS A 62 -104.04 40.18 0.93
C LYS A 62 -102.50 40.24 1.09
N GLN A 63 -101.79 39.11 0.96
CA GLN A 63 -100.35 39.02 1.24
C GLN A 63 -99.52 38.42 0.08
N PHE A 64 -100.13 37.64 -0.81
CA PHE A 64 -99.43 36.99 -1.92
C PHE A 64 -100.25 36.92 -3.21
N VAL A 65 -99.55 36.79 -4.33
CA VAL A 65 -100.08 36.53 -5.67
C VAL A 65 -99.47 35.24 -6.19
N VAL A 66 -100.32 34.34 -6.67
CA VAL A 66 -99.95 33.14 -7.45
C VAL A 66 -100.45 33.33 -8.87
N GLY A 67 -99.62 33.09 -9.87
CA GLY A 67 -100.04 32.99 -11.27
C GLY A 67 -99.35 31.85 -11.99
N LYS A 68 -100.01 31.21 -12.95
CA LYS A 68 -99.36 30.29 -13.89
C LYS A 68 -99.09 31.02 -15.20
N LEU A 69 -97.83 31.15 -15.59
CA LEU A 69 -97.43 31.58 -16.92
C LEU A 69 -97.06 30.35 -17.76
N LYS A 70 -97.45 30.33 -19.03
CA LYS A 70 -96.85 29.43 -20.03
C LYS A 70 -95.66 30.16 -20.67
N HIS A 71 -94.46 29.56 -20.65
CA HIS A 71 -93.25 30.06 -21.30
C HIS A 71 -92.61 28.97 -22.17
N LYS A 72 -92.47 29.19 -23.49
CA LYS A 72 -91.86 28.22 -24.43
C LYS A 72 -92.31 26.77 -24.18
N ASP A 73 -93.63 26.60 -24.18
CA ASP A 73 -94.37 25.37 -23.87
C ASP A 73 -94.22 24.75 -22.47
N LYS A 74 -93.52 25.42 -21.55
CA LYS A 74 -93.37 25.01 -20.14
C LYS A 74 -94.29 25.82 -19.23
N ASN A 75 -94.89 25.20 -18.24
CA ASN A 75 -95.62 25.91 -17.18
C ASN A 75 -94.62 26.46 -16.15
N VAL A 76 -94.81 27.73 -15.77
CA VAL A 76 -94.01 28.46 -14.80
C VAL A 76 -94.95 29.08 -13.77
N THR A 77 -94.90 28.63 -12.52
CA THR A 77 -95.70 29.24 -11.45
C THR A 77 -94.93 30.43 -10.88
N VAL A 78 -95.51 31.62 -11.00
CA VAL A 78 -95.02 32.85 -10.38
C VAL A 78 -95.66 32.99 -9.01
N LEU A 79 -94.82 33.15 -7.98
CA LEU A 79 -95.22 33.37 -6.59
C LEU A 79 -94.61 34.69 -6.12
N SER A 80 -95.43 35.69 -5.83
CA SER A 80 -94.96 36.96 -5.28
C SER A 80 -95.61 37.21 -3.94
N TYR A 81 -94.81 37.51 -2.92
CA TYR A 81 -95.24 37.76 -1.54
C TYR A 81 -94.57 39.04 -1.05
N LYS A 82 -95.33 39.90 -0.38
CA LYS A 82 -94.78 41.11 0.24
C LYS A 82 -94.59 40.87 1.75
N PRO A 83 -93.35 40.77 2.25
CA PRO A 83 -93.13 40.65 3.67
C PRO A 83 -93.54 41.91 4.43
N GLU A 84 -93.86 41.75 5.71
CA GLU A 84 -94.22 42.86 6.58
C GLU A 84 -93.02 43.83 6.72
N GLY A 85 -93.30 45.14 6.82
CA GLY A 85 -92.29 46.19 6.79
C GLY A 85 -91.60 46.46 5.44
N GLN A 86 -91.60 45.52 4.48
CA GLN A 86 -90.90 45.69 3.20
C GLN A 86 -91.59 46.69 2.26
N LYS A 87 -90.79 47.37 1.42
CA LYS A 87 -91.34 48.17 0.30
C LYS A 87 -91.63 47.29 -0.92
N GLN A 88 -90.70 46.41 -1.28
CA GLN A 88 -90.73 45.55 -2.48
C GLN A 88 -91.11 44.09 -2.12
N PRO A 89 -91.72 43.31 -3.04
CA PRO A 89 -92.06 41.91 -2.79
C PRO A 89 -90.91 40.94 -3.10
N VAL A 90 -90.84 39.84 -2.36
CA VAL A 90 -90.06 38.64 -2.74
C VAL A 90 -90.82 37.93 -3.86
N THR A 91 -90.14 37.63 -4.96
CA THR A 91 -90.78 36.99 -6.14
C THR A 91 -90.00 35.76 -6.57
N ALA A 92 -90.69 34.63 -6.71
CA ALA A 92 -90.15 33.35 -7.14
C ALA A 92 -90.81 32.87 -8.44
N LEU A 93 -89.99 32.44 -9.40
CA LEU A 93 -90.40 31.76 -10.63
C LEU A 93 -90.12 30.26 -10.46
N VAL A 94 -91.16 29.43 -10.49
CA VAL A 94 -91.10 27.99 -10.21
C VAL A 94 -91.32 27.19 -11.48
N PHE A 95 -90.38 26.33 -11.83
CA PHE A 95 -90.37 25.53 -13.06
C PHE A 95 -90.41 24.04 -12.72
N ASP A 96 -91.33 23.29 -13.35
CA ASP A 96 -91.35 21.83 -13.21
C ASP A 96 -90.07 21.21 -13.82
N LYS A 97 -89.66 21.72 -14.99
CA LYS A 97 -88.39 21.44 -15.67
C LYS A 97 -87.81 22.73 -16.25
N PHE A 98 -86.54 22.97 -16.01
CA PHE A 98 -85.75 24.12 -16.48
C PHE A 98 -84.42 23.63 -17.04
N SER A 99 -83.95 24.21 -18.16
CA SER A 99 -82.57 24.00 -18.62
C SER A 99 -81.95 25.36 -18.97
N LEU A 100 -80.69 25.53 -18.59
CA LEU A 100 -79.91 26.73 -18.93
C LEU A 100 -79.68 26.82 -20.45
N ALA A 101 -79.73 25.69 -21.17
CA ALA A 101 -79.58 25.62 -22.63
C ALA A 101 -80.65 26.40 -23.40
N ASP A 102 -81.88 26.52 -22.88
CA ASP A 102 -83.01 27.20 -23.55
C ASP A 102 -82.82 28.73 -23.67
N TYR A 103 -81.80 29.28 -23.01
CA TYR A 103 -81.60 30.72 -22.78
C TYR A 103 -80.19 31.23 -23.15
N VAL A 104 -79.26 30.34 -23.51
CA VAL A 104 -77.95 30.70 -24.07
C VAL A 104 -78.00 30.74 -25.60
N THR A 105 -77.15 31.56 -26.22
CA THR A 105 -77.16 31.76 -27.67
C THR A 105 -76.09 30.96 -28.41
N SER A 106 -74.91 30.73 -27.81
CA SER A 106 -73.85 29.95 -28.45
C SER A 106 -74.21 28.47 -28.55
N ASN A 107 -73.96 27.85 -29.71
CA ASN A 107 -74.19 26.41 -29.90
C ASN A 107 -73.25 25.56 -29.03
N VAL A 108 -72.07 26.08 -28.65
CA VAL A 108 -71.14 25.42 -27.73
C VAL A 108 -71.66 25.48 -26.29
N GLU A 109 -72.15 26.65 -25.85
CA GLU A 109 -72.81 26.78 -24.53
C GLU A 109 -74.05 25.88 -24.45
N LYS A 110 -74.86 25.83 -25.51
CA LYS A 110 -76.02 24.92 -25.60
C LYS A 110 -75.60 23.47 -25.47
N ALA A 111 -74.62 23.00 -26.25
CA ALA A 111 -74.17 21.60 -26.21
C ALA A 111 -73.67 21.19 -24.81
N LEU A 112 -72.97 22.09 -24.12
CA LEU A 112 -72.49 21.88 -22.75
C LEU A 112 -73.64 21.90 -21.72
N LEU A 113 -74.61 22.81 -21.86
CA LEU A 113 -75.72 22.97 -20.91
C LEU A 113 -76.91 22.02 -21.14
N LEU A 114 -77.08 21.47 -22.34
CA LEU A 114 -78.14 20.50 -22.68
C LEU A 114 -78.04 19.21 -21.87
N ASN A 115 -76.86 18.92 -21.31
CA ASN A 115 -76.64 17.77 -20.44
C ASN A 115 -77.08 18.02 -18.98
N PHE A 116 -77.60 19.20 -18.65
CA PHE A 116 -78.14 19.53 -17.32
C PHE A 116 -79.63 19.88 -17.40
N GLN A 117 -80.44 19.12 -16.67
CA GLN A 117 -81.88 19.37 -16.51
C GLN A 117 -82.19 19.63 -15.04
N PHE A 118 -82.70 20.82 -14.73
CA PHE A 118 -83.10 21.20 -13.38
C PHE A 118 -84.59 20.95 -13.22
N THR A 119 -84.95 19.96 -12.41
CA THR A 119 -86.34 19.70 -12.02
C THR A 119 -86.69 20.49 -10.76
N ASN A 120 -87.95 20.90 -10.64
CA ASN A 120 -88.44 21.67 -9.49
C ASN A 120 -87.64 22.96 -9.23
N ALA A 121 -87.14 23.62 -10.28
CA ALA A 121 -86.27 24.78 -10.16
C ALA A 121 -87.06 26.01 -9.68
N VAL A 122 -86.42 26.84 -8.87
CA VAL A 122 -86.96 28.07 -8.28
C VAL A 122 -85.93 29.18 -8.49
N ILE A 123 -86.29 30.22 -9.25
CA ILE A 123 -85.51 31.45 -9.36
C ILE A 123 -86.15 32.48 -8.43
N MET A 124 -85.47 32.91 -7.36
CA MET A 124 -86.03 33.79 -6.35
C MET A 124 -85.30 35.14 -6.28
N ALA A 125 -86.01 36.21 -6.62
CA ALA A 125 -85.57 37.59 -6.43
C ALA A 125 -85.97 38.07 -5.02
N VAL A 126 -84.97 38.48 -4.24
CA VAL A 126 -85.08 38.89 -2.83
C VAL A 126 -84.58 40.34 -2.69
N PRO A 127 -85.42 41.30 -2.27
CA PRO A 127 -85.05 42.71 -2.23
C PRO A 127 -83.97 43.01 -1.19
N LYS A 128 -83.21 44.09 -1.40
CA LYS A 128 -82.21 44.55 -0.42
C LYS A 128 -82.93 45.01 0.86
N GLY A 129 -82.53 44.44 1.99
CA GLY A 129 -83.08 44.79 3.31
C GLY A 129 -84.25 43.92 3.80
N SER A 130 -84.42 42.71 3.28
CA SER A 130 -85.40 41.76 3.80
C SER A 130 -84.84 40.84 4.89
N ASP A 131 -85.55 40.70 6.02
CA ASP A 131 -85.20 39.82 7.16
C ASP A 131 -85.29 38.30 6.87
N VAL A 132 -85.45 37.94 5.59
CA VAL A 132 -85.37 36.57 5.05
C VAL A 132 -83.90 36.13 4.86
N SER A 133 -82.96 37.07 5.00
CA SER A 133 -81.55 37.00 4.58
C SER A 133 -80.72 35.81 5.08
N GLU A 134 -81.08 35.16 6.20
CA GLU A 134 -80.24 34.11 6.79
C GLU A 134 -80.99 33.09 7.69
N THR A 135 -82.26 32.76 7.40
CA THR A 135 -83.04 31.84 8.27
C THR A 135 -83.96 30.87 7.51
N SER A 136 -84.46 29.85 8.23
CA SER A 136 -85.11 28.66 7.68
C SER A 136 -86.45 28.91 6.96
N ALA A 137 -86.91 27.90 6.21
CA ALA A 137 -88.17 27.92 5.44
C ALA A 137 -89.38 28.41 6.25
N ASN A 138 -89.35 28.19 7.58
CA ASN A 138 -90.30 28.65 8.59
C ASN A 138 -90.65 30.16 8.52
N LYS A 139 -89.78 31.01 7.95
CA LYS A 139 -90.04 32.45 7.76
C LYS A 139 -90.88 32.79 6.51
N PHE A 140 -91.07 31.85 5.58
CA PHE A 140 -92.01 32.06 4.48
C PHE A 140 -93.44 31.78 4.95
N PRO A 141 -94.46 32.54 4.49
CA PRO A 141 -95.86 32.25 4.83
C PRO A 141 -96.22 30.80 4.48
N ALA A 142 -96.98 30.13 5.35
CA ALA A 142 -97.40 28.74 5.12
C ALA A 142 -98.09 28.55 3.76
N LEU A 143 -98.89 29.53 3.32
CA LEU A 143 -99.56 29.51 2.01
C LEU A 143 -98.60 29.70 0.82
N PHE A 144 -97.45 30.36 1.02
CA PHE A 144 -96.38 30.46 0.00
C PHE A 144 -95.61 29.13 -0.12
N LEU A 145 -95.31 28.48 1.01
CA LEU A 145 -94.73 27.12 1.03
C LEU A 145 -95.69 26.08 0.43
N GLN A 146 -96.99 26.18 0.73
CA GLN A 146 -98.02 25.31 0.14
C GLN A 146 -98.19 25.54 -1.37
N ALA A 147 -98.08 26.80 -1.84
CA ALA A 147 -98.12 27.13 -3.26
C ALA A 147 -96.84 26.73 -4.03
N LEU A 148 -95.70 26.61 -3.34
CA LEU A 148 -94.51 25.93 -3.86
C LEU A 148 -94.72 24.41 -3.93
N GLY A 149 -95.32 23.82 -2.89
CA GLY A 149 -95.47 22.39 -2.69
C GLY A 149 -94.25 21.74 -2.03
N ASP A 150 -94.48 20.69 -1.24
CA ASP A 150 -93.53 20.16 -0.25
C ASP A 150 -92.14 19.82 -0.82
N LYS A 151 -92.10 19.23 -2.02
CA LYS A 151 -90.84 18.87 -2.72
C LYS A 151 -89.99 20.09 -3.09
N ARG A 152 -90.59 21.29 -3.17
CA ARG A 152 -89.93 22.58 -3.46
C ARG A 152 -89.68 23.39 -2.20
N ALA A 153 -90.53 23.27 -1.18
CA ALA A 153 -90.28 23.85 0.14
C ALA A 153 -88.91 23.41 0.71
N LYS A 154 -88.55 22.13 0.55
CA LYS A 154 -87.23 21.61 0.96
C LYS A 154 -86.04 22.24 0.22
N LEU A 155 -86.25 22.75 -0.99
CA LEU A 155 -85.19 23.46 -1.71
C LEU A 155 -84.86 24.81 -1.07
N LEU A 156 -85.73 25.35 -0.21
CA LEU A 156 -85.53 26.60 0.53
C LEU A 156 -84.84 26.42 1.90
N GLU A 157 -84.55 25.18 2.32
CA GLU A 157 -83.91 24.84 3.62
C GLU A 157 -82.44 25.29 3.69
N GLY A 158 -82.24 26.60 3.89
CA GLY A 158 -80.93 27.25 3.95
C GLY A 158 -80.99 28.78 3.84
N GLY A 159 -82.17 29.35 3.56
CA GLY A 159 -82.35 30.80 3.37
C GLY A 159 -81.92 31.27 1.98
N PHE A 160 -82.18 32.55 1.68
CA PHE A 160 -81.78 33.20 0.44
C PHE A 160 -81.22 34.59 0.73
N LYS A 161 -80.15 34.96 0.02
CA LYS A 161 -79.50 36.26 0.18
C LYS A 161 -80.14 37.27 -0.77
N ASN A 162 -79.94 38.57 -0.55
CA ASN A 162 -80.47 39.63 -1.42
C ASN A 162 -80.07 39.40 -2.90
N GLY A 163 -80.83 39.93 -3.85
CA GLY A 163 -80.58 39.73 -5.28
C GLY A 163 -81.32 38.51 -5.84
N VAL A 164 -80.78 37.90 -6.90
CA VAL A 164 -81.44 36.82 -7.66
C VAL A 164 -80.77 35.48 -7.39
N ASN A 165 -81.50 34.61 -6.71
CA ASN A 165 -81.06 33.29 -6.27
C ASN A 165 -81.63 32.19 -7.18
N PHE A 166 -80.98 31.02 -7.15
CA PHE A 166 -81.42 29.80 -7.81
C PHE A 166 -81.45 28.65 -6.81
N ALA A 167 -82.50 27.82 -6.86
CA ALA A 167 -82.51 26.50 -6.23
C ALA A 167 -83.16 25.49 -7.19
N GLY A 168 -82.81 24.21 -7.10
CA GLY A 168 -83.40 23.19 -7.97
C GLY A 168 -82.80 21.81 -7.74
N VAL A 169 -83.40 20.77 -8.34
CA VAL A 169 -82.79 19.43 -8.39
C VAL A 169 -82.21 19.23 -9.78
N VAL A 170 -80.90 19.41 -9.94
CA VAL A 170 -80.22 19.09 -11.20
C VAL A 170 -80.15 17.58 -11.37
N GLY A 171 -80.44 17.11 -12.58
CA GLY A 171 -80.05 15.81 -13.09
C GLY A 171 -79.09 15.99 -14.27
N VAL A 172 -78.01 15.22 -14.29
CA VAL A 172 -77.14 15.12 -15.47
C VAL A 172 -77.72 14.09 -16.44
N LYS A 173 -77.72 14.39 -17.73
CA LYS A 173 -78.30 13.55 -18.80
C LYS A 173 -77.54 12.24 -18.93
N ASP A 174 -78.26 11.12 -18.97
CA ASP A 174 -77.68 9.79 -19.20
C ASP A 174 -76.93 9.72 -20.54
N GLY A 175 -75.82 8.98 -20.56
CA GLY A 175 -74.92 8.87 -21.71
C GLY A 175 -74.09 10.12 -22.03
N SER A 176 -74.22 11.22 -21.28
CA SER A 176 -73.38 12.41 -21.46
C SER A 176 -71.95 12.22 -20.94
N ILE A 177 -71.01 13.00 -21.49
CA ILE A 177 -69.61 13.03 -21.03
C ILE A 177 -69.53 13.37 -19.53
N GLN A 178 -70.35 14.31 -19.07
CA GLN A 178 -70.45 14.68 -17.65
C GLN A 178 -70.97 13.52 -16.79
N GLN A 179 -71.92 12.72 -17.27
CA GLN A 179 -72.38 11.54 -16.54
C GLN A 179 -71.32 10.43 -16.50
N SER A 180 -70.60 10.21 -17.60
CA SER A 180 -69.46 9.30 -17.63
C SER A 180 -68.35 9.74 -16.68
N LEU A 181 -68.06 11.04 -16.57
CA LEU A 181 -67.11 11.58 -15.60
C LEU A 181 -67.55 11.35 -14.15
N LEU A 182 -68.79 11.71 -13.81
CA LEU A 182 -69.35 11.51 -12.46
C LEU A 182 -69.34 10.03 -12.06
N ASN A 183 -69.77 9.14 -12.95
CA ASN A 183 -69.69 7.68 -12.74
C ASN A 183 -68.25 7.22 -12.52
N SER A 184 -67.30 7.69 -13.36
CA SER A 184 -65.88 7.34 -13.26
C SER A 184 -65.27 7.77 -11.93
N MET A 185 -65.70 8.90 -11.39
CA MET A 185 -65.29 9.45 -10.09
C MET A 185 -66.11 8.93 -8.89
N GLY A 186 -66.99 7.94 -9.10
CA GLY A 186 -67.74 7.22 -8.06
C GLY A 186 -69.09 7.81 -7.67
N VAL A 187 -69.55 8.88 -8.33
CA VAL A 187 -70.78 9.61 -7.99
C VAL A 187 -71.99 8.90 -8.59
N LYS A 188 -72.49 7.87 -7.89
CA LYS A 188 -73.59 6.99 -8.35
C LYS A 188 -74.95 7.65 -8.51
N LYS A 189 -75.18 8.84 -7.93
CA LYS A 189 -76.46 9.56 -8.02
C LYS A 189 -76.28 10.76 -8.94
N THR A 190 -77.04 10.82 -10.03
CA THR A 190 -76.98 11.92 -11.01
C THR A 190 -77.74 13.17 -10.57
N SER A 191 -78.52 13.04 -9.48
CA SER A 191 -79.55 13.97 -9.04
C SER A 191 -79.18 14.65 -7.71
N HIS A 192 -78.90 15.95 -7.76
CA HIS A 192 -78.41 16.76 -6.64
C HIS A 192 -79.27 18.02 -6.43
N VAL A 193 -79.41 18.43 -5.16
CA VAL A 193 -79.96 19.75 -4.82
C VAL A 193 -78.89 20.80 -5.09
N VAL A 194 -79.17 21.68 -6.04
CA VAL A 194 -78.38 22.87 -6.38
C VAL A 194 -79.00 24.06 -5.67
N ARG A 195 -78.15 24.92 -5.10
CA ARG A 195 -78.49 26.26 -4.64
C ARG A 195 -77.36 27.20 -5.06
N GLY A 196 -77.69 28.39 -5.53
CA GLY A 196 -76.70 29.35 -6.03
C GLY A 196 -77.31 30.73 -6.26
N ARG A 197 -76.54 31.64 -6.87
CA ARG A 197 -76.92 33.06 -6.97
C ARG A 197 -76.50 33.61 -8.33
N PHE A 198 -77.46 33.99 -9.17
CA PHE A 198 -77.18 34.62 -10.46
C PHE A 198 -76.61 36.04 -10.27
N THR A 199 -77.07 36.77 -9.25
CA THR A 199 -76.46 38.05 -8.85
C THR A 199 -76.89 38.46 -7.44
N ASP A 200 -76.02 39.22 -6.78
CA ASP A 200 -76.22 39.89 -5.50
C ASP A 200 -76.93 41.24 -5.60
N GLU A 201 -77.00 41.82 -6.80
CA GLU A 201 -77.88 42.93 -7.12
C GLU A 201 -79.33 42.46 -7.16
N PHE A 202 -80.23 43.22 -6.52
CA PHE A 202 -81.66 43.07 -6.77
C PHE A 202 -81.99 43.88 -8.01
N LEU A 203 -82.61 43.23 -9.00
CA LEU A 203 -83.26 43.92 -10.11
C LEU A 203 -84.47 44.67 -9.57
N ASP A 204 -84.61 45.97 -9.84
CA ASP A 204 -85.73 46.79 -9.34
C ASP A 204 -87.06 46.44 -10.01
N ILE A 205 -87.65 45.33 -9.55
CA ILE A 205 -88.91 44.74 -10.04
C ILE A 205 -90.14 45.62 -9.70
N THR A 206 -89.97 46.73 -8.99
CA THR A 206 -91.05 47.68 -8.63
C THR A 206 -91.63 48.50 -9.78
N GLY A 207 -91.08 48.41 -11.00
CA GLY A 207 -91.67 49.04 -12.20
C GLY A 207 -92.90 48.33 -12.78
N LEU A 208 -93.39 47.24 -12.16
CA LEU A 208 -94.44 46.37 -12.70
C LEU A 208 -95.84 47.01 -12.76
N VAL A 209 -96.10 47.74 -13.85
CA VAL A 209 -97.33 47.54 -14.62
C VAL A 209 -97.17 46.23 -15.42
N LEU A 210 -98.21 45.41 -15.54
CA LEU A 210 -98.07 44.01 -15.96
C LEU A 210 -97.74 43.67 -17.46
N PRO A 211 -97.60 44.60 -18.43
CA PRO A 211 -97.15 44.22 -19.78
C PRO A 211 -95.65 43.88 -19.90
N GLU A 212 -94.75 44.56 -19.15
CA GLU A 212 -93.32 44.60 -19.52
C GLU A 212 -92.38 43.82 -18.58
N ILE A 213 -92.46 42.49 -18.63
CA ILE A 213 -91.44 41.62 -18.01
C ILE A 213 -90.23 41.50 -18.95
N ASN A 214 -89.37 42.53 -19.01
CA ASN A 214 -88.08 42.45 -19.71
C ASN A 214 -86.97 41.84 -18.82
N LEU A 215 -87.29 40.72 -18.18
CA LEU A 215 -86.39 39.98 -17.30
C LEU A 215 -85.46 39.12 -18.17
N SER A 216 -84.48 39.78 -18.81
CA SER A 216 -83.54 39.14 -19.74
C SER A 216 -82.72 38.06 -19.03
N LEU A 217 -83.12 36.79 -19.19
CA LEU A 217 -82.34 35.66 -18.68
C LEU A 217 -80.92 35.65 -19.29
N LYS A 218 -80.73 36.19 -20.50
CA LYS A 218 -79.39 36.39 -21.09
C LYS A 218 -78.50 37.31 -20.23
N ALA A 219 -79.07 38.33 -19.59
CA ALA A 219 -78.36 39.21 -18.65
C ALA A 219 -78.10 38.55 -17.29
N LEU A 220 -79.06 37.79 -16.73
CA LEU A 220 -78.83 36.98 -15.52
C LEU A 220 -77.73 35.93 -15.75
N LEU A 221 -77.73 35.29 -16.93
CA LEU A 221 -76.69 34.35 -17.34
C LEU A 221 -75.33 35.01 -17.59
N ALA A 222 -75.24 36.33 -17.72
CA ALA A 222 -73.95 37.03 -17.81
C ALA A 222 -73.19 37.07 -16.47
N LYS A 223 -73.90 36.93 -15.34
CA LYS A 223 -73.33 36.83 -13.98
C LYS A 223 -73.40 35.41 -13.38
N LEU A 224 -73.72 34.40 -14.21
CA LEU A 224 -73.89 32.99 -13.83
C LEU A 224 -72.76 32.46 -12.93
N ASN A 225 -73.14 32.05 -11.72
CA ASN A 225 -72.30 31.33 -10.77
C ASN A 225 -73.17 30.35 -9.96
N LEU A 226 -73.11 29.06 -10.30
CA LEU A 226 -73.87 27.99 -9.64
C LEU A 226 -72.92 26.86 -9.23
N ASP A 227 -72.39 26.93 -8.01
CA ASP A 227 -71.64 25.82 -7.42
C ASP A 227 -72.50 25.01 -6.44
N PHE A 228 -72.32 23.69 -6.42
CA PHE A 228 -73.06 22.81 -5.50
C PHE A 228 -72.23 21.62 -5.03
N SER A 229 -72.19 21.42 -3.72
CA SER A 229 -71.47 20.32 -3.09
C SER A 229 -72.04 18.96 -3.49
N ILE A 230 -71.15 18.01 -3.78
CA ILE A 230 -71.48 16.60 -4.02
C ILE A 230 -70.62 15.73 -3.08
N PRO A 231 -70.94 14.44 -2.88
CA PRO A 231 -70.11 13.56 -2.06
C PRO A 231 -68.67 13.51 -2.55
N ASN A 232 -67.70 13.54 -1.62
CA ASN A 232 -66.27 13.44 -1.92
C ASN A 232 -65.98 12.25 -2.85
N LEU A 233 -65.19 12.49 -3.89
CA LEU A 233 -64.98 11.56 -4.99
C LEU A 233 -64.32 10.25 -4.53
N LYS A 234 -64.77 9.14 -5.10
CA LYS A 234 -64.22 7.79 -4.88
C LYS A 234 -64.05 7.10 -6.24
N PRO A 235 -62.97 7.41 -6.98
CA PRO A 235 -62.79 6.94 -8.34
C PRO A 235 -62.88 5.42 -8.48
N THR A 236 -63.48 4.98 -9.59
CA THR A 236 -63.64 3.56 -9.94
C THR A 236 -62.33 2.90 -10.41
N PHE A 237 -61.29 3.70 -10.61
CA PHE A 237 -59.93 3.33 -10.97
C PHE A 237 -58.96 3.78 -9.87
N PHE A 238 -57.77 3.18 -9.82
CA PHE A 238 -56.79 3.55 -8.79
C PHE A 238 -56.33 5.01 -8.93
N MET A 239 -56.38 5.75 -7.82
CA MET A 239 -55.85 7.11 -7.69
C MET A 239 -55.05 7.24 -6.39
N PRO A 240 -53.81 7.77 -6.41
CA PRO A 240 -52.95 7.99 -5.24
C PRO A 240 -53.28 9.30 -4.48
N PHE A 241 -54.49 9.84 -4.65
CA PHE A 241 -54.92 11.13 -4.11
C PHE A 241 -56.19 11.00 -3.27
N GLY A 242 -56.33 11.80 -2.21
CA GLY A 242 -57.59 12.05 -1.54
C GLY A 242 -58.39 13.17 -2.22
N PHE A 243 -59.72 13.15 -2.07
CA PHE A 243 -60.62 14.19 -2.57
C PHE A 243 -61.47 14.76 -1.41
N ALA A 244 -61.47 16.08 -1.28
CA ALA A 244 -62.24 16.82 -0.27
C ALA A 244 -62.98 18.01 -0.90
N ASN A 245 -63.99 18.52 -0.19
CA ASN A 245 -64.78 19.71 -0.56
C ASN A 245 -65.31 19.67 -2.01
N THR A 246 -65.64 18.47 -2.50
CA THR A 246 -66.03 18.28 -3.90
C THR A 246 -67.33 19.02 -4.20
N ARG A 247 -67.30 19.86 -5.24
CA ARG A 247 -68.45 20.57 -5.78
C ARG A 247 -68.46 20.53 -7.30
N PHE A 248 -69.64 20.62 -7.88
CA PHE A 248 -69.77 20.87 -9.31
C PHE A 248 -70.01 22.36 -9.52
N ASP A 249 -69.22 22.98 -10.40
CA ASP A 249 -69.28 24.40 -10.72
C ASP A 249 -69.85 24.61 -12.13
N ILE A 250 -70.86 25.48 -12.24
CA ILE A 250 -71.37 26.00 -13.51
C ILE A 250 -71.31 27.52 -13.44
N SER A 251 -70.23 28.07 -13.99
CA SER A 251 -69.87 29.49 -13.91
C SER A 251 -69.56 30.07 -15.29
N ARG A 252 -69.67 31.39 -15.44
CA ARG A 252 -68.96 32.08 -16.53
C ARG A 252 -67.50 32.27 -16.15
N GLU A 253 -66.61 31.82 -17.02
CA GLU A 253 -65.17 31.95 -16.84
C GLU A 253 -64.78 33.42 -16.82
N ARG A 254 -63.89 33.79 -15.91
CA ARG A 254 -63.40 35.15 -15.72
C ARG A 254 -61.93 35.25 -16.07
N ASP A 255 -61.53 36.40 -16.60
CA ASP A 255 -60.13 36.71 -16.85
C ASP A 255 -59.36 37.06 -15.56
N VAL A 256 -58.08 37.37 -15.70
CA VAL A 256 -57.19 37.77 -14.58
C VAL A 256 -57.55 39.12 -13.95
N LEU A 257 -58.50 39.87 -14.53
CA LEU A 257 -59.06 41.12 -14.00
C LEU A 257 -60.46 40.92 -13.40
N GLY A 258 -60.99 39.69 -13.40
CA GLY A 258 -62.31 39.34 -12.88
C GLY A 258 -63.48 39.61 -13.83
N GLN A 259 -63.21 40.04 -15.07
CA GLN A 259 -64.23 40.29 -16.11
C GLN A 259 -64.66 38.96 -16.76
N THR A 260 -65.93 38.84 -17.15
CA THR A 260 -66.45 37.59 -17.73
C THR A 260 -66.07 37.44 -19.21
N THR A 261 -65.36 36.35 -19.53
CA THR A 261 -64.82 36.05 -20.88
C THR A 261 -65.86 35.70 -21.94
N GLY A 262 -67.14 35.61 -21.56
CA GLY A 262 -68.22 35.14 -22.44
C GLY A 262 -68.29 33.62 -22.61
N VAL A 263 -67.43 32.83 -21.96
CA VAL A 263 -67.50 31.36 -21.95
C VAL A 263 -68.20 30.85 -20.68
N ILE A 264 -69.08 29.85 -20.80
CA ILE A 264 -69.61 29.09 -19.65
C ILE A 264 -68.80 27.81 -19.48
N THR A 265 -68.24 27.61 -18.29
CA THR A 265 -67.58 26.38 -17.89
C THR A 265 -68.48 25.59 -16.95
N ALA A 266 -68.72 24.32 -17.26
CA ALA A 266 -69.32 23.34 -16.35
C ALA A 266 -68.27 22.28 -16.01
N ALA A 267 -67.76 22.30 -14.78
CA ALA A 267 -66.63 21.48 -14.35
C ALA A 267 -66.82 20.90 -12.95
N LEU A 268 -66.23 19.74 -12.73
CA LEU A 268 -66.10 19.14 -11.41
C LEU A 268 -64.89 19.79 -10.72
N VAL A 269 -65.06 20.28 -9.49
CA VAL A 269 -64.00 20.96 -8.73
C VAL A 269 -63.85 20.29 -7.36
N SER A 270 -62.63 19.97 -6.97
CA SER A 270 -62.36 19.36 -5.66
C SER A 270 -61.03 19.85 -5.10
N ASP A 271 -60.93 19.93 -3.79
CA ASP A 271 -59.61 19.97 -3.15
C ASP A 271 -59.00 18.56 -3.23
N VAL A 272 -57.71 18.48 -3.55
CA VAL A 272 -57.01 17.22 -3.79
C VAL A 272 -55.86 17.09 -2.80
N GLU A 273 -55.96 16.09 -1.92
CA GLU A 273 -54.93 15.78 -0.93
C GLU A 273 -53.89 14.84 -1.57
N VAL A 274 -52.63 15.28 -1.59
CA VAL A 274 -51.51 14.56 -2.21
C VAL A 274 -50.47 14.24 -1.15
N LYS A 275 -50.10 12.95 -1.03
CA LYS A 275 -48.99 12.52 -0.16
C LYS A 275 -47.78 12.12 -1.00
N MET A 276 -46.74 12.94 -1.01
CA MET A 276 -45.50 12.70 -1.77
C MET A 276 -44.33 12.36 -0.84
N PRO A 277 -43.53 11.31 -1.12
CA PRO A 277 -42.31 11.03 -0.37
C PRO A 277 -41.35 12.23 -0.36
N GLY A 278 -40.89 12.64 0.82
CA GLY A 278 -39.98 13.77 1.01
C GLY A 278 -40.61 15.17 0.97
N LEU A 279 -41.90 15.31 0.66
CA LEU A 279 -42.64 16.58 0.76
C LEU A 279 -43.82 16.52 1.75
N GLY A 280 -44.21 15.33 2.21
CA GLY A 280 -45.30 15.15 3.16
C GLY A 280 -46.67 15.09 2.49
N THR A 281 -47.69 15.60 3.19
CA THR A 281 -49.05 15.75 2.67
C THR A 281 -49.30 17.21 2.28
N THR A 282 -49.90 17.45 1.12
CA THR A 282 -50.22 18.78 0.60
C THR A 282 -51.59 18.76 -0.06
N THR A 283 -52.48 19.66 0.39
CA THR A 283 -53.79 19.86 -0.23
C THR A 283 -53.69 20.92 -1.31
N TYR A 284 -53.98 20.54 -2.57
CA TYR A 284 -54.12 21.47 -3.68
C TYR A 284 -55.59 21.93 -3.73
N PRO A 285 -55.88 23.21 -3.43
CA PRO A 285 -57.25 23.69 -3.42
C PRO A 285 -57.79 23.91 -4.84
N ALA A 286 -59.09 23.69 -5.02
CA ALA A 286 -59.83 23.95 -6.26
C ALA A 286 -59.16 23.36 -7.53
N VAL A 287 -58.90 22.05 -7.52
CA VAL A 287 -58.50 21.32 -8.73
C VAL A 287 -59.70 21.13 -9.64
N ARG A 288 -59.62 21.66 -10.87
CA ARG A 288 -60.61 21.49 -11.93
C ARG A 288 -60.40 20.12 -12.59
N ILE A 289 -61.47 19.35 -12.69
CA ILE A 289 -61.53 17.97 -13.19
C ILE A 289 -62.45 17.91 -14.41
N SER A 290 -61.97 17.32 -15.51
CA SER A 290 -62.66 17.36 -16.82
C SER A 290 -62.31 16.14 -17.70
N GLY A 291 -63.07 15.92 -18.78
CA GLY A 291 -62.89 14.78 -19.71
C GLY A 291 -63.72 13.54 -19.36
N SER A 292 -63.34 12.38 -19.88
CA SER A 292 -63.97 11.07 -19.58
C SER A 292 -62.91 9.95 -19.58
N LEU A 293 -63.22 8.75 -19.07
CA LEU A 293 -62.26 7.63 -19.14
C LEU A 293 -61.86 7.23 -20.56
N ASP A 294 -62.70 7.50 -21.56
CA ASP A 294 -62.48 7.14 -22.96
C ASP A 294 -61.72 8.22 -23.74
N THR A 295 -61.77 9.48 -23.29
CA THR A 295 -61.05 10.64 -23.88
C THR A 295 -59.83 11.08 -23.06
N GLY A 296 -59.66 10.50 -21.87
CA GLY A 296 -58.73 10.91 -20.83
C GLY A 296 -59.36 11.88 -19.82
N ILE A 297 -59.14 11.66 -18.52
CA ILE A 297 -59.57 12.58 -17.46
C ILE A 297 -58.40 13.48 -17.08
N LYS A 298 -58.63 14.79 -17.06
CA LYS A 298 -57.63 15.82 -16.74
C LYS A 298 -57.93 16.50 -15.42
N PHE A 299 -56.87 16.71 -14.65
CA PHE A 299 -56.85 17.40 -13.36
C PHE A 299 -55.88 18.58 -13.47
N GLY A 300 -56.31 19.79 -13.10
CA GLY A 300 -55.47 20.98 -13.06
C GLY A 300 -55.80 21.87 -11.87
N SER A 301 -54.82 22.15 -11.01
CA SER A 301 -55.03 23.08 -9.88
C SER A 301 -55.15 24.52 -10.37
N LEU A 302 -56.25 25.19 -10.02
CA LEU A 302 -56.48 26.59 -10.39
C LEU A 302 -55.54 27.52 -9.59
N LEU A 303 -55.27 27.14 -8.34
CA LEU A 303 -54.31 27.78 -7.46
C LEU A 303 -53.01 26.96 -7.40
N GLY A 304 -51.90 27.65 -7.12
CA GLY A 304 -50.63 27.00 -6.75
C GLY A 304 -50.52 26.84 -5.23
N VAL A 305 -49.63 25.95 -4.80
CA VAL A 305 -49.20 25.79 -3.39
C VAL A 305 -47.71 26.10 -3.26
N ASP A 306 -47.26 26.50 -2.07
CA ASP A 306 -45.86 26.86 -1.82
C ASP A 306 -45.17 25.79 -0.96
N PHE A 307 -43.97 25.38 -1.36
CA PHE A 307 -43.08 24.50 -0.59
C PHE A 307 -41.89 25.34 -0.09
N PRO A 308 -41.95 25.90 1.14
CA PRO A 308 -40.94 26.84 1.66
C PRO A 308 -39.56 26.19 1.89
N ARG A 309 -39.49 24.86 1.93
CA ARG A 309 -38.26 24.07 1.83
C ARG A 309 -38.50 22.87 0.92
N LEU A 310 -37.68 22.71 -0.10
CA LEU A 310 -37.74 21.59 -1.03
C LEU A 310 -36.94 20.41 -0.47
N PHE A 311 -37.60 19.33 -0.04
CA PHE A 311 -36.96 18.18 0.63
C PHE A 311 -36.12 18.60 1.86
N ASP A 312 -36.67 19.48 2.69
CA ASP A 312 -36.01 20.12 3.85
C ASP A 312 -34.74 20.95 3.55
N LEU A 313 -34.33 21.07 2.28
CA LEU A 313 -33.18 21.88 1.87
C LEU A 313 -33.44 23.37 2.18
N PRO A 314 -32.69 24.01 3.10
CA PRO A 314 -32.96 25.39 3.52
C PRO A 314 -32.61 26.44 2.45
N TRP A 315 -31.95 26.01 1.37
CA TRP A 315 -31.47 26.84 0.27
C TRP A 315 -32.32 26.73 -1.01
N ALA A 316 -33.33 25.84 -1.03
CA ALA A 316 -34.23 25.64 -2.17
C ALA A 316 -35.69 25.67 -1.72
N SER A 317 -36.52 26.44 -2.41
CA SER A 317 -37.97 26.48 -2.19
C SER A 317 -38.71 26.57 -3.52
N LEU A 318 -39.99 26.20 -3.52
CA LEU A 318 -40.87 26.34 -4.68
C LEU A 318 -42.08 27.19 -4.31
N THR A 319 -42.52 28.05 -5.21
CA THR A 319 -43.77 28.79 -5.09
C THR A 319 -44.65 28.60 -6.32
N ASP A 320 -45.95 28.87 -6.17
CA ASP A 320 -46.95 28.73 -7.25
C ASP A 320 -46.93 27.32 -7.89
N VAL A 321 -46.75 26.27 -7.08
CA VAL A 321 -46.65 24.88 -7.55
C VAL A 321 -48.02 24.37 -7.94
N LYS A 322 -48.21 24.06 -9.22
CA LYS A 322 -49.49 23.60 -9.78
C LYS A 322 -49.45 22.12 -10.10
N LEU A 323 -50.50 21.43 -9.71
CA LEU A 323 -50.73 20.02 -10.02
C LEU A 323 -51.41 19.91 -11.38
N VAL A 324 -50.76 19.24 -12.33
CA VAL A 324 -51.39 18.77 -13.56
C VAL A 324 -51.32 17.24 -13.59
N ALA A 325 -52.43 16.59 -13.86
CA ALA A 325 -52.45 15.15 -14.05
C ALA A 325 -53.41 14.71 -15.16
N ASP A 326 -52.97 13.74 -15.96
CA ASP A 326 -53.74 13.12 -17.04
C ASP A 326 -53.93 11.62 -16.73
N VAL A 327 -55.17 11.14 -16.70
CA VAL A 327 -55.50 9.71 -16.66
C VAL A 327 -55.78 9.28 -18.09
N ILE A 328 -54.85 8.53 -18.69
CA ILE A 328 -54.89 8.15 -20.11
C ILE A 328 -55.12 6.64 -20.24
N ARG A 329 -56.21 6.24 -20.90
CA ARG A 329 -56.45 4.84 -21.26
C ARG A 329 -55.88 4.56 -22.65
N LYS A 330 -54.85 3.70 -22.73
CA LYS A 330 -54.32 3.27 -24.04
C LYS A 330 -55.28 2.28 -24.71
N VAL A 331 -55.29 2.30 -26.04
CA VAL A 331 -56.08 1.39 -26.90
C VAL A 331 -55.13 0.32 -27.48
N PRO A 332 -55.50 -0.97 -27.55
CA PRO A 332 -56.72 -1.58 -26.98
C PRO A 332 -56.77 -1.46 -25.45
N LEU A 333 -57.99 -1.54 -24.90
CA LEU A 333 -58.44 -0.99 -23.60
C LEU A 333 -57.74 -1.52 -22.33
N GLY A 334 -56.43 -1.26 -22.20
CA GLY A 334 -55.63 -1.57 -21.03
C GLY A 334 -56.04 -0.80 -19.76
N PRO A 335 -55.35 -1.06 -18.64
CA PRO A 335 -55.54 -0.29 -17.42
C PRO A 335 -55.20 1.20 -17.66
N PRO A 336 -55.93 2.15 -17.05
CA PRO A 336 -55.65 3.57 -17.19
C PRO A 336 -54.29 3.91 -16.57
N VAL A 337 -53.48 4.69 -17.30
CA VAL A 337 -52.17 5.18 -16.86
C VAL A 337 -52.34 6.61 -16.37
N LEU A 338 -52.08 6.85 -15.08
CA LEU A 338 -52.00 8.18 -14.51
C LEU A 338 -50.60 8.77 -14.76
N LYS A 339 -50.53 9.93 -15.42
CA LYS A 339 -49.33 10.76 -15.52
C LYS A 339 -49.52 11.98 -14.62
N VAL A 340 -48.52 12.30 -13.79
CA VAL A 340 -48.51 13.50 -12.95
C VAL A 340 -47.32 14.38 -13.31
N THR A 341 -47.55 15.68 -13.44
CA THR A 341 -46.56 16.70 -13.75
C THR A 341 -46.83 17.93 -12.89
N LEU A 342 -45.78 18.48 -12.27
CA LEU A 342 -45.90 19.71 -11.49
C LEU A 342 -45.15 20.82 -12.24
N THR A 343 -45.72 22.02 -12.27
CA THR A 343 -45.02 23.23 -12.73
C THR A 343 -44.91 24.20 -11.56
N ALA A 344 -43.76 24.85 -11.42
CA ALA A 344 -43.43 25.66 -10.25
C ALA A 344 -42.49 26.82 -10.58
N LYS A 345 -42.47 27.83 -9.70
CA LYS A 345 -41.42 28.86 -9.65
C LYS A 345 -40.42 28.49 -8.56
N GLY A 346 -39.26 28.04 -8.97
CA GLY A 346 -38.14 27.76 -8.08
C GLY A 346 -37.50 29.03 -7.53
N ARG A 347 -37.09 28.95 -6.27
CA ARG A 347 -36.10 29.84 -5.66
C ARG A 347 -34.92 29.01 -5.18
N VAL A 348 -33.71 29.47 -5.48
CA VAL A 348 -32.45 28.84 -5.08
C VAL A 348 -31.53 29.94 -4.54
N ASN A 349 -31.28 29.91 -3.23
CA ASN A 349 -30.63 30.96 -2.46
C ASN A 349 -31.27 32.35 -2.68
N ASP A 350 -30.55 33.23 -3.37
CA ASP A 350 -30.90 34.61 -3.71
C ASP A 350 -31.78 34.71 -4.98
N VAL A 351 -31.65 33.76 -5.91
CA VAL A 351 -32.34 33.80 -7.22
C VAL A 351 -33.76 33.24 -7.11
N ARG A 352 -34.74 33.96 -7.67
CA ARG A 352 -36.19 33.65 -7.62
C ARG A 352 -36.76 33.46 -9.04
N ASN A 353 -37.99 32.97 -9.13
CA ASN A 353 -38.76 32.82 -10.38
C ASN A 353 -38.09 31.93 -11.44
N ILE A 354 -37.24 30.98 -11.02
CA ILE A 354 -36.62 30.01 -11.92
C ILE A 354 -37.74 29.05 -12.41
N PRO A 355 -37.89 28.78 -13.71
CA PRO A 355 -38.86 27.79 -14.16
C PRO A 355 -38.48 26.40 -13.62
N VAL A 356 -39.43 25.70 -13.01
CA VAL A 356 -39.24 24.35 -12.49
C VAL A 356 -40.30 23.40 -13.05
N GLU A 357 -39.81 22.28 -13.59
CA GLU A 357 -40.60 21.16 -14.07
C GLU A 357 -40.39 19.98 -13.12
N ALA A 358 -41.47 19.37 -12.64
CA ALA A 358 -41.39 18.13 -11.87
C ALA A 358 -42.18 17.02 -12.56
N SER A 359 -41.63 15.81 -12.51
CA SER A 359 -42.36 14.59 -12.85
C SER A 359 -42.37 13.68 -11.63
N VAL A 360 -43.50 12.99 -11.42
CA VAL A 360 -43.67 12.06 -10.31
C VAL A 360 -44.04 10.69 -10.89
N GLU A 361 -43.13 9.73 -10.75
CA GLU A 361 -43.40 8.34 -11.09
C GLU A 361 -44.32 7.70 -10.04
N ILE A 362 -45.11 6.70 -10.44
CA ILE A 362 -46.03 5.98 -9.56
C ILE A 362 -45.47 4.58 -9.33
N GLU A 363 -44.87 4.35 -8.17
CA GLU A 363 -44.38 3.02 -7.77
C GLU A 363 -45.56 2.22 -7.21
N GLY A 364 -46.23 1.45 -8.07
CA GLY A 364 -47.34 0.56 -7.70
C GLY A 364 -48.64 1.31 -7.37
N LYS A 365 -48.94 1.46 -6.07
CA LYS A 365 -50.14 2.15 -5.55
C LYS A 365 -49.81 3.39 -4.71
N GLN A 366 -48.61 3.97 -4.89
CA GLN A 366 -48.18 5.19 -4.20
C GLN A 366 -47.35 6.07 -5.15
N PHE A 367 -47.17 7.34 -4.78
CA PHE A 367 -46.17 8.17 -5.43
C PHE A 367 -44.77 7.67 -5.11
N GLY A 368 -43.93 7.54 -6.14
CA GLY A 368 -42.49 7.51 -5.98
C GLY A 368 -41.96 8.87 -5.55
N SER A 369 -40.66 8.95 -5.25
CA SER A 369 -40.01 10.22 -4.93
C SER A 369 -40.07 11.17 -6.13
N PRO A 370 -40.66 12.38 -6.01
CA PRO A 370 -40.65 13.36 -7.09
C PRO A 370 -39.22 13.86 -7.35
N TYR A 371 -38.95 14.29 -8.58
CA TYR A 371 -37.73 15.01 -8.94
C TYR A 371 -38.07 16.32 -9.64
N PHE A 372 -37.33 17.38 -9.28
CA PHE A 372 -37.56 18.74 -9.74
C PHE A 372 -36.38 19.19 -10.61
N ARG A 373 -36.64 19.44 -11.89
CA ARG A 373 -35.67 19.92 -12.87
C ARG A 373 -35.77 21.44 -13.00
N PHE A 374 -34.62 22.09 -13.09
CA PHE A 374 -34.46 23.52 -13.27
C PHE A 374 -33.87 23.77 -14.68
N PRO A 375 -34.63 23.57 -15.77
CA PRO A 375 -34.09 23.58 -17.14
C PRO A 375 -33.49 24.94 -17.52
N LYS A 376 -32.38 24.91 -18.26
CA LYS A 376 -31.61 26.08 -18.73
C LYS A 376 -31.07 27.00 -17.62
N TYR A 377 -31.14 26.59 -16.37
CA TYR A 377 -30.58 27.33 -15.23
C TYR A 377 -29.30 26.66 -14.71
N ASN A 378 -28.40 27.47 -14.16
CA ASN A 378 -27.05 27.06 -13.78
C ASN A 378 -26.82 27.30 -12.28
N PHE A 379 -26.77 26.23 -11.47
CA PHE A 379 -26.47 26.33 -10.04
C PHE A 379 -24.98 26.57 -9.82
N ASP A 380 -24.63 27.65 -9.12
CA ASP A 380 -23.28 27.82 -8.55
C ASP A 380 -23.10 26.86 -7.36
N LEU A 381 -22.20 25.88 -7.49
CA LEU A 381 -21.95 24.89 -6.44
C LEU A 381 -21.30 25.48 -5.18
N GLY A 382 -20.58 26.60 -5.32
CA GLY A 382 -20.00 27.35 -4.20
C GLY A 382 -21.06 28.00 -3.32
N LYS A 383 -22.25 28.29 -3.88
CA LYS A 383 -23.42 28.81 -3.14
C LYS A 383 -24.25 27.72 -2.44
N ILE A 384 -23.95 26.43 -2.62
CA ILE A 384 -24.76 25.35 -2.01
C ILE A 384 -24.09 24.82 -0.72
N PRO A 385 -24.77 24.86 0.43
CA PRO A 385 -24.27 24.33 1.71
C PRO A 385 -23.75 22.89 1.59
N GLY A 386 -22.53 22.66 2.09
CA GLY A 386 -21.84 21.38 2.03
C GLY A 386 -21.24 21.00 0.66
N LEU A 387 -21.84 21.41 -0.46
CA LEU A 387 -21.24 21.18 -1.79
C LEU A 387 -20.00 22.02 -2.01
N LYS A 388 -19.99 23.28 -1.51
CA LYS A 388 -18.82 24.18 -1.53
C LYS A 388 -17.52 23.59 -0.95
N GLU A 389 -17.63 22.49 -0.20
CA GLU A 389 -16.52 21.85 0.50
C GLU A 389 -15.90 20.69 -0.30
N ILE A 390 -16.54 20.24 -1.38
CA ILE A 390 -15.99 19.20 -2.26
C ILE A 390 -14.74 19.78 -2.97
N PRO A 391 -13.58 19.09 -2.93
CA PRO A 391 -12.40 19.55 -3.64
C PRO A 391 -12.69 19.88 -5.11
N GLY A 392 -12.20 21.03 -5.57
CA GLY A 392 -12.25 21.41 -6.99
C GLY A 392 -13.59 21.94 -7.52
N VAL A 393 -14.67 22.04 -6.74
CA VAL A 393 -15.98 22.56 -7.23
C VAL A 393 -16.19 24.07 -7.07
N SER A 394 -15.25 24.79 -6.45
CA SER A 394 -15.35 26.25 -6.32
C SER A 394 -15.33 26.93 -7.69
N GLY A 395 -16.27 27.85 -7.93
CA GLY A 395 -16.49 28.50 -9.22
C GLY A 395 -17.16 27.63 -10.30
N VAL A 396 -17.44 26.35 -10.01
CA VAL A 396 -18.06 25.43 -10.96
C VAL A 396 -19.58 25.57 -10.94
N LYS A 397 -20.18 25.61 -12.14
CA LYS A 397 -21.63 25.69 -12.34
C LYS A 397 -22.21 24.36 -12.84
N LEU A 398 -23.30 23.93 -12.21
CA LEU A 398 -24.08 22.74 -12.57
C LEU A 398 -25.26 23.17 -13.47
N GLU A 399 -25.21 22.74 -14.74
CA GLU A 399 -26.25 22.97 -15.76
C GLU A 399 -27.42 21.99 -15.62
N ASP A 400 -28.63 22.42 -16.01
CA ASP A 400 -29.87 21.62 -15.99
C ASP A 400 -30.09 20.82 -14.67
N PRO A 401 -29.94 21.43 -13.48
CA PRO A 401 -29.93 20.67 -12.23
C PRO A 401 -31.28 19.96 -11.96
N VAL A 402 -31.19 18.77 -11.39
CA VAL A 402 -32.31 17.91 -10.98
C VAL A 402 -32.18 17.60 -9.50
N ILE A 403 -33.11 18.09 -8.68
CA ILE A 403 -33.12 17.83 -7.23
C ILE A 403 -34.09 16.68 -6.92
N SER A 404 -33.65 15.76 -6.05
CA SER A 404 -34.46 14.67 -5.47
C SER A 404 -34.20 14.57 -3.96
N PRO A 405 -34.99 13.81 -3.17
CA PRO A 405 -34.79 13.67 -1.71
C PRO A 405 -33.45 13.07 -1.26
N THR A 406 -32.65 12.49 -2.17
CA THR A 406 -31.40 11.77 -1.81
C THR A 406 -30.18 12.12 -2.67
N ALA A 407 -30.36 12.90 -3.73
CA ALA A 407 -29.29 13.29 -4.64
C ALA A 407 -29.67 14.54 -5.47
N VAL A 408 -28.64 15.28 -5.90
CA VAL A 408 -28.75 16.37 -6.88
C VAL A 408 -27.97 15.95 -8.13
N GLY A 409 -28.63 15.89 -9.28
CA GLY A 409 -28.01 15.60 -10.58
C GLY A 409 -27.95 16.83 -11.48
N GLY A 410 -27.29 16.68 -12.64
CA GLY A 410 -27.22 17.69 -13.70
C GLY A 410 -25.98 17.48 -14.57
N LYS A 411 -25.54 18.50 -15.30
CA LYS A 411 -24.35 18.45 -16.17
C LYS A 411 -23.26 19.42 -15.71
N LEU A 412 -22.01 18.98 -15.78
CA LEU A 412 -20.87 19.67 -15.17
C LEU A 412 -19.66 19.76 -16.11
N THR A 413 -18.92 20.86 -16.01
CA THR A 413 -17.61 21.05 -16.64
C THR A 413 -16.58 21.40 -15.57
N ILE A 414 -15.49 20.63 -15.48
CA ILE A 414 -14.36 20.85 -14.57
C ILE A 414 -13.08 20.54 -15.35
N ASP A 415 -12.36 21.58 -15.78
CA ASP A 415 -11.18 21.42 -16.63
C ASP A 415 -10.03 20.69 -15.93
N LYS A 416 -9.83 20.91 -14.61
CA LYS A 416 -8.84 20.17 -13.80
C LYS A 416 -9.05 18.65 -13.81
N LEU A 417 -10.29 18.20 -13.97
CA LEU A 417 -10.66 16.78 -14.07
C LEU A 417 -10.91 16.33 -15.52
N LYS A 418 -10.62 17.20 -16.51
CA LYS A 418 -10.96 17.06 -17.94
C LYS A 418 -12.43 16.65 -18.16
N ILE A 419 -13.33 17.13 -17.30
CA ILE A 419 -14.78 16.92 -17.39
C ILE A 419 -15.35 18.00 -18.29
N LYS A 420 -15.96 17.63 -19.42
CA LYS A 420 -16.68 18.55 -20.31
C LYS A 420 -18.15 18.15 -20.38
N ARG A 421 -19.04 19.00 -19.83
CA ARG A 421 -20.50 18.89 -19.88
C ARG A 421 -21.08 17.50 -19.59
N ALA A 422 -20.44 16.76 -18.70
CA ALA A 422 -20.78 15.37 -18.41
C ALA A 422 -21.87 15.27 -17.36
N ASP A 423 -22.67 14.20 -17.38
CA ASP A 423 -23.66 13.94 -16.33
C ASP A 423 -22.96 13.66 -14.99
N VAL A 424 -23.50 14.25 -13.93
CA VAL A 424 -22.99 14.14 -12.56
C VAL A 424 -24.10 13.84 -11.56
N LEU A 425 -23.71 13.24 -10.44
CA LEU A 425 -24.60 12.97 -9.32
C LEU A 425 -23.90 13.32 -8.00
N PHE A 426 -24.46 14.30 -7.29
CA PHE A 426 -24.10 14.66 -5.92
C PHE A 426 -24.98 13.90 -4.94
N PHE A 427 -24.40 13.26 -3.95
CA PHE A 427 -25.12 12.44 -2.96
C PHE A 427 -24.46 12.49 -1.59
N GLN A 428 -25.23 12.19 -0.55
CA GLN A 428 -24.73 12.11 0.82
C GLN A 428 -24.44 10.66 1.24
N THR A 429 -23.32 10.44 1.91
CA THR A 429 -23.04 9.23 2.68
C THR A 429 -23.52 9.40 4.13
N LYS A 430 -23.84 8.31 4.82
CA LYS A 430 -24.29 8.33 6.24
C LYS A 430 -23.16 8.11 7.26
N LYS A 431 -22.03 7.52 6.84
CA LYS A 431 -20.88 7.19 7.68
C LYS A 431 -19.58 7.26 6.84
N PRO A 432 -18.71 8.27 7.02
CA PRO A 432 -19.02 9.56 7.64
C PRO A 432 -20.10 10.34 6.87
N THR A 433 -20.75 11.29 7.54
CA THR A 433 -21.72 12.19 6.92
C THR A 433 -21.01 13.24 6.08
N GLY A 434 -21.36 13.34 4.80
CA GLY A 434 -20.83 14.38 3.92
C GLY A 434 -21.30 14.22 2.49
N TRP A 435 -21.08 15.26 1.69
CA TRP A 435 -21.37 15.23 0.25
C TRP A 435 -20.22 14.60 -0.54
N ASN A 436 -20.63 13.81 -1.53
CA ASN A 436 -19.78 13.17 -2.52
C ASN A 436 -20.32 13.52 -3.90
N PHE A 437 -19.44 13.50 -4.90
CA PHE A 437 -19.77 13.78 -6.30
C PHE A 437 -19.25 12.63 -7.17
N ALA A 438 -20.09 12.06 -8.04
CA ALA A 438 -19.68 11.09 -9.04
C ALA A 438 -19.98 11.57 -10.48
N THR A 439 -19.09 11.27 -11.43
CA THR A 439 -19.34 11.35 -12.89
C THR A 439 -18.96 10.03 -13.56
N LYS A 440 -19.79 9.51 -14.49
CA LYS A 440 -19.49 8.28 -15.24
C LYS A 440 -18.61 8.55 -16.45
N ARG A 441 -17.73 7.61 -16.79
CA ARG A 441 -16.84 7.66 -17.95
C ARG A 441 -16.79 6.30 -18.63
N THR A 442 -16.68 6.31 -19.95
CA THR A 442 -16.37 5.13 -20.75
C THR A 442 -14.92 5.21 -21.24
N ASN A 443 -14.25 4.05 -21.32
CA ASN A 443 -12.87 3.91 -21.80
C ASN A 443 -11.84 4.84 -21.11
N LEU A 444 -12.00 5.06 -19.80
CA LEU A 444 -11.18 5.99 -19.02
C LEU A 444 -9.74 5.47 -18.86
N SER A 445 -8.78 6.16 -19.48
CA SER A 445 -7.35 6.00 -19.19
C SER A 445 -6.95 6.85 -17.97
N PRO A 446 -6.19 6.35 -16.99
CA PRO A 446 -5.63 7.18 -15.92
C PRO A 446 -4.64 8.26 -16.43
N ALA A 447 -4.06 8.08 -17.62
CA ALA A 447 -3.24 9.11 -18.28
C ALA A 447 -4.03 10.37 -18.66
N THR A 448 -5.37 10.29 -18.65
CA THR A 448 -6.26 11.46 -18.70
C THR A 448 -5.89 12.48 -17.62
N PHE A 449 -5.49 12.05 -16.42
CA PHE A 449 -5.09 12.95 -15.34
C PHE A 449 -3.59 13.28 -15.37
N PHE A 450 -2.75 12.30 -15.72
CA PHE A 450 -1.30 12.44 -15.70
C PHE A 450 -0.68 12.21 -17.09
N ASN A 451 -0.40 13.29 -17.83
CA ASN A 451 0.19 13.21 -19.18
C ASN A 451 1.52 12.41 -19.23
N LYS A 452 2.24 12.27 -18.10
CA LYS A 452 3.45 11.44 -17.97
C LYS A 452 3.19 9.92 -18.13
N LEU A 453 1.93 9.48 -18.05
CA LEU A 453 1.53 8.08 -18.25
C LEU A 453 1.27 7.72 -19.71
N ASN A 454 1.20 8.67 -20.64
CA ASN A 454 0.88 8.41 -22.04
C ASN A 454 1.78 7.31 -22.64
N GLY A 455 1.18 6.29 -23.27
CA GLY A 455 1.89 5.15 -23.85
C GLY A 455 2.37 4.07 -22.87
N SER A 456 2.31 4.31 -21.56
CA SER A 456 2.66 3.33 -20.51
C SER A 456 1.69 2.14 -20.47
N VAL A 457 2.00 1.15 -19.62
CA VAL A 457 1.08 0.03 -19.33
C VAL A 457 -0.26 0.52 -18.75
N ILE A 458 -0.25 1.58 -17.94
CA ILE A 458 -1.43 2.14 -17.27
C ILE A 458 -2.36 2.85 -18.26
N ASP A 459 -1.81 3.54 -19.27
CA ASP A 459 -2.61 4.19 -20.32
C ASP A 459 -3.33 3.17 -21.24
N LYS A 460 -2.72 2.00 -21.41
CA LYS A 460 -3.31 0.85 -22.11
C LYS A 460 -4.38 0.14 -21.25
N ALA A 461 -4.28 0.21 -19.92
CA ALA A 461 -5.20 -0.38 -18.96
C ALA A 461 -6.46 0.48 -18.73
N LYS A 462 -7.23 0.71 -19.80
CA LYS A 462 -8.43 1.56 -19.77
C LYS A 462 -9.58 0.88 -19.03
N LEU A 463 -10.28 1.67 -18.21
CA LEU A 463 -11.51 1.25 -17.54
C LEU A 463 -12.69 1.43 -18.51
N LYS A 464 -13.31 0.33 -18.94
CA LYS A 464 -14.35 0.30 -19.97
C LYS A 464 -15.60 1.04 -19.50
N GLU A 465 -16.11 0.66 -18.34
CA GLU A 465 -17.17 1.35 -17.60
C GLU A 465 -16.58 1.86 -16.28
N ALA A 466 -16.59 3.17 -16.07
CA ALA A 466 -15.91 3.82 -14.94
C ALA A 466 -16.78 4.89 -14.28
N ALA A 467 -16.50 5.18 -13.02
CA ALA A 467 -16.91 6.38 -12.33
C ALA A 467 -15.71 7.06 -11.65
N LEU A 468 -15.63 8.37 -11.79
CA LEU A 468 -14.75 9.22 -10.98
C LEU A 468 -15.59 9.73 -9.80
N ILE A 469 -15.15 9.49 -8.57
CA ILE A 469 -15.89 9.83 -7.34
C ILE A 469 -15.02 10.72 -6.45
N VAL A 470 -15.41 11.99 -6.29
CA VAL A 470 -14.75 12.93 -5.38
C VAL A 470 -15.48 12.92 -4.03
N SER A 471 -14.73 12.71 -2.95
CA SER A 471 -15.22 12.69 -1.58
C SER A 471 -14.40 13.64 -0.71
N LYS A 472 -15.06 14.47 0.12
CA LYS A 472 -14.34 15.22 1.16
C LYS A 472 -13.97 14.34 2.36
N PRO A 473 -14.91 13.67 3.06
CA PRO A 473 -14.58 12.94 4.28
C PRO A 473 -14.08 11.51 4.02
N GLY A 474 -14.10 11.04 2.78
CA GLY A 474 -13.95 9.63 2.44
C GLY A 474 -15.23 8.83 2.73
N PHE A 475 -15.19 7.54 2.42
CA PHE A 475 -16.25 6.58 2.71
C PHE A 475 -15.62 5.20 2.95
N ASN A 476 -16.18 4.41 3.86
CA ASN A 476 -15.79 3.02 4.04
C ASN A 476 -17.01 2.20 4.44
N GLY A 477 -17.49 1.37 3.51
CA GLY A 477 -18.73 0.61 3.60
C GLY A 477 -18.93 -0.21 2.33
N LYS A 478 -20.15 -0.65 2.05
CA LYS A 478 -20.49 -1.40 0.82
C LYS A 478 -21.13 -0.50 -0.24
N VAL A 479 -21.23 -1.02 -1.47
CA VAL A 479 -22.08 -0.40 -2.50
C VAL A 479 -23.55 -0.35 -2.04
N SER A 480 -24.02 -1.36 -1.30
CA SER A 480 -25.38 -1.47 -0.74
C SER A 480 -25.73 -0.38 0.28
N ASP A 481 -24.74 0.24 0.93
CA ASP A 481 -24.92 1.40 1.82
C ASP A 481 -25.24 2.70 1.07
N LEU A 482 -24.97 2.78 -0.23
CA LEU A 482 -25.26 3.96 -1.04
C LEU A 482 -26.79 4.11 -1.27
N PRO A 483 -27.30 5.36 -1.42
CA PRO A 483 -28.71 5.59 -1.74
C PRO A 483 -29.15 4.83 -3.01
N LYS A 484 -30.37 4.27 -3.00
CA LYS A 484 -30.95 3.43 -4.08
C LYS A 484 -30.77 4.04 -5.49
N ALA A 485 -30.94 5.37 -5.61
CA ALA A 485 -30.76 6.11 -6.86
C ALA A 485 -29.28 6.13 -7.33
N VAL A 486 -28.34 6.32 -6.40
CA VAL A 486 -26.90 6.33 -6.67
C VAL A 486 -26.43 4.95 -7.12
N ARG A 487 -26.86 3.88 -6.44
CA ARG A 487 -26.59 2.49 -6.87
C ARG A 487 -27.10 2.21 -8.28
N LYS A 488 -28.38 2.51 -8.56
CA LYS A 488 -28.98 2.33 -9.89
C LYS A 488 -28.21 3.09 -10.98
N TRP A 489 -27.68 4.27 -10.66
CA TRP A 489 -26.90 5.08 -11.59
C TRP A 489 -25.45 4.59 -11.77
N LEU A 490 -24.81 4.04 -10.72
CA LEU A 490 -23.45 3.48 -10.73
C LEU A 490 -23.35 1.99 -11.13
N LYS A 491 -24.47 1.30 -11.40
CA LYS A 491 -24.50 -0.17 -11.56
C LYS A 491 -23.61 -0.77 -12.67
N ALA A 492 -23.12 0.04 -13.61
CA ALA A 492 -22.14 -0.40 -14.62
C ALA A 492 -20.69 -0.45 -14.09
N PRO A 493 -20.11 0.64 -13.55
CA PRO A 493 -18.80 0.59 -12.88
C PRO A 493 -18.80 -0.11 -11.51
N LEU A 494 -19.96 -0.28 -10.87
CA LEU A 494 -20.15 -1.02 -9.61
C LEU A 494 -21.25 -2.08 -9.78
N PRO A 495 -20.92 -3.25 -10.38
CA PRO A 495 -21.90 -4.28 -10.71
C PRO A 495 -22.38 -5.11 -9.52
N ASP A 496 -21.61 -5.20 -8.44
CA ASP A 496 -21.97 -5.90 -7.21
C ASP A 496 -22.42 -4.90 -6.12
N ASP A 497 -23.50 -5.22 -5.43
CA ASP A 497 -24.04 -4.43 -4.32
C ASP A 497 -23.30 -4.74 -2.99
N GLU A 498 -22.73 -5.93 -2.83
CA GLU A 498 -22.03 -6.33 -1.60
C GLU A 498 -20.52 -6.01 -1.60
N MET A 499 -20.00 -5.56 -2.74
CA MET A 499 -18.63 -5.09 -2.90
C MET A 499 -18.28 -3.98 -1.90
N ALA A 500 -17.11 -4.10 -1.27
CA ALA A 500 -16.54 -3.05 -0.43
C ALA A 500 -16.16 -1.82 -1.27
N LEU A 501 -16.53 -0.64 -0.80
CA LEU A 501 -16.30 0.65 -1.45
C LEU A 501 -15.51 1.62 -0.55
N PRO A 502 -14.23 1.33 -0.24
CA PRO A 502 -13.33 2.31 0.36
C PRO A 502 -13.07 3.46 -0.62
N LEU A 503 -13.52 4.67 -0.25
CA LEU A 503 -13.18 5.93 -0.92
C LEU A 503 -12.28 6.76 0.01
N ALA A 504 -11.10 7.14 -0.48
CA ALA A 504 -10.24 8.10 0.19
C ALA A 504 -10.82 9.52 0.14
N SER A 505 -10.34 10.39 1.02
CA SER A 505 -10.51 11.84 0.88
C SER A 505 -9.76 12.32 -0.38
N GLY A 506 -10.42 13.10 -1.24
CA GLY A 506 -9.90 13.54 -2.53
C GLY A 506 -10.61 12.89 -3.70
N VAL A 507 -9.86 12.57 -4.76
CA VAL A 507 -10.38 11.95 -5.99
C VAL A 507 -10.22 10.43 -5.90
N ASN A 508 -11.28 9.70 -6.20
CA ASN A 508 -11.28 8.25 -6.34
C ASN A 508 -11.72 7.87 -7.74
N MET A 509 -11.29 6.71 -8.19
CA MET A 509 -11.68 6.11 -9.47
C MET A 509 -12.13 4.68 -9.22
N VAL A 510 -13.20 4.27 -9.89
CA VAL A 510 -13.69 2.89 -9.87
C VAL A 510 -14.14 2.49 -11.26
N GLY A 511 -13.98 1.23 -11.64
CA GLY A 511 -14.52 0.74 -12.90
C GLY A 511 -14.10 -0.68 -13.27
N VAL A 512 -14.71 -1.17 -14.35
CA VAL A 512 -14.40 -2.48 -14.92
C VAL A 512 -13.16 -2.35 -15.82
N LEU A 513 -12.06 -2.91 -15.37
CA LEU A 513 -10.83 -3.09 -16.15
C LEU A 513 -10.91 -4.40 -16.92
N HIS A 514 -10.46 -4.38 -18.18
CA HIS A 514 -10.21 -5.55 -19.01
C HIS A 514 -8.71 -5.87 -19.02
N PRO A 515 -8.14 -6.60 -18.03
CA PRO A 515 -6.70 -6.82 -17.95
C PRO A 515 -6.13 -7.60 -19.15
N HIS A 516 -6.93 -8.41 -19.86
CA HIS A 516 -6.46 -9.18 -21.02
C HIS A 516 -6.21 -8.30 -22.25
N ASP A 517 -6.84 -7.12 -22.32
CA ASP A 517 -6.77 -6.21 -23.48
C ASP A 517 -5.53 -5.29 -23.41
N VAL A 518 -4.74 -5.36 -22.33
CA VAL A 518 -3.52 -4.54 -22.09
C VAL A 518 -2.30 -5.06 -22.86
N GLY A 519 -2.48 -5.36 -24.15
CA GLY A 519 -1.43 -5.77 -25.08
C GLY A 519 -0.58 -6.95 -24.59
N GLY A 520 0.75 -6.79 -24.62
CA GLY A 520 1.69 -7.83 -24.15
C GLY A 520 1.52 -8.18 -22.66
N VAL A 521 1.16 -7.19 -21.83
CA VAL A 521 0.92 -7.39 -20.38
C VAL A 521 -0.34 -8.20 -20.13
N GLY A 522 -1.38 -8.04 -20.95
CA GLY A 522 -2.61 -8.83 -20.83
C GLY A 522 -2.41 -10.33 -21.02
N LYS A 523 -1.42 -10.73 -21.84
CA LYS A 523 -1.02 -12.15 -21.96
C LYS A 523 -0.40 -12.69 -20.66
N ALA A 524 0.42 -11.89 -19.98
CA ALA A 524 1.04 -12.26 -18.71
C ALA A 524 0.00 -12.33 -17.58
N LEU A 525 -0.87 -11.33 -17.44
CA LEU A 525 -1.96 -11.31 -16.45
C LEU A 525 -2.91 -12.51 -16.65
N LYS A 526 -3.23 -12.87 -17.90
CA LYS A 526 -3.99 -14.09 -18.22
C LYS A 526 -3.26 -15.37 -17.80
N SER A 527 -1.94 -15.44 -17.92
CA SER A 527 -1.16 -16.61 -17.44
C SER A 527 -1.13 -16.72 -15.91
N PHE A 528 -1.30 -15.61 -15.19
CA PHE A 528 -1.50 -15.57 -13.73
C PHE A 528 -2.95 -15.87 -13.30
N GLY A 529 -3.85 -16.20 -14.23
CA GLY A 529 -5.25 -16.55 -13.91
C GLY A 529 -6.15 -15.36 -13.57
N VAL A 530 -5.70 -14.12 -13.81
CA VAL A 530 -6.55 -12.92 -13.71
C VAL A 530 -7.74 -13.09 -14.68
N PRO A 531 -9.00 -12.87 -14.25
CA PRO A 531 -10.17 -13.02 -15.12
C PRO A 531 -10.22 -11.95 -16.23
N LYS A 532 -11.12 -12.13 -17.20
CA LYS A 532 -11.28 -11.20 -18.35
C LYS A 532 -11.68 -9.78 -17.93
N GLU A 533 -12.45 -9.67 -16.85
CA GLU A 533 -12.98 -8.42 -16.30
C GLU A 533 -12.68 -8.42 -14.79
N VAL A 534 -12.17 -7.30 -14.27
CA VAL A 534 -11.93 -7.07 -12.83
C VAL A 534 -12.48 -5.68 -12.47
N VAL A 535 -13.30 -5.58 -11.43
CA VAL A 535 -13.68 -4.28 -10.88
C VAL A 535 -12.53 -3.77 -10.03
N VAL A 536 -11.91 -2.67 -10.45
CA VAL A 536 -10.80 -2.02 -9.75
C VAL A 536 -11.25 -0.70 -9.14
N LEU A 537 -10.77 -0.40 -7.93
CA LEU A 537 -11.15 0.75 -7.12
C LEU A 537 -9.90 1.36 -6.48
N GLY A 538 -9.84 2.70 -6.37
CA GLY A 538 -8.87 3.35 -5.48
C GLY A 538 -8.69 4.85 -5.68
N GLY A 539 -7.64 5.38 -5.07
CA GLY A 539 -7.38 6.82 -4.94
C GLY A 539 -6.48 7.41 -6.02
N VAL A 540 -6.68 8.70 -6.28
CA VAL A 540 -5.90 9.53 -7.22
C VAL A 540 -5.51 10.83 -6.52
N SER A 541 -4.21 11.09 -6.35
CA SER A 541 -3.68 12.31 -5.69
C SER A 541 -2.91 13.21 -6.67
N GLY A 542 -2.80 14.50 -6.36
CA GLY A 542 -2.09 15.46 -7.21
C GLY A 542 -2.90 15.93 -8.43
N VAL A 543 -4.24 15.81 -8.35
CA VAL A 543 -5.17 16.26 -9.40
C VAL A 543 -5.99 17.47 -8.94
N LEU A 544 -6.41 17.48 -7.67
CA LEU A 544 -7.15 18.59 -7.05
C LEU A 544 -6.43 19.21 -5.85
N ASP A 545 -5.41 18.53 -5.32
CA ASP A 545 -4.58 18.95 -4.21
C ASP A 545 -3.11 19.11 -4.65
N SER A 546 -2.34 19.87 -3.88
CA SER A 546 -0.91 20.17 -4.18
C SER A 546 0.05 19.00 -3.88
N LYS A 547 -0.46 17.77 -3.77
CA LYS A 547 0.36 16.58 -3.50
C LYS A 547 1.08 16.09 -4.77
N PRO A 548 2.16 15.30 -4.64
CA PRO A 548 2.72 14.57 -5.77
C PRO A 548 1.65 13.73 -6.49
N ALA A 549 1.70 13.74 -7.83
CA ALA A 549 0.81 12.95 -8.67
C ALA A 549 0.96 11.45 -8.38
N SER A 550 -0.13 10.80 -7.94
CA SER A 550 -0.14 9.36 -7.68
C SER A 550 -1.48 8.70 -8.00
N LEU A 551 -1.40 7.40 -8.30
CA LEU A 551 -2.53 6.51 -8.51
C LEU A 551 -2.31 5.26 -7.67
N ARG A 552 -3.34 4.78 -6.96
CA ARG A 552 -3.33 3.45 -6.35
C ARG A 552 -4.71 2.85 -6.41
N MET A 553 -4.88 1.84 -7.28
CA MET A 553 -6.12 1.08 -7.43
C MET A 553 -5.86 -0.41 -7.31
N SER A 554 -6.82 -1.15 -6.75
CA SER A 554 -6.79 -2.62 -6.75
C SER A 554 -8.18 -3.23 -6.93
N GLY A 555 -8.22 -4.51 -7.31
CA GLY A 555 -9.44 -5.29 -7.48
C GLY A 555 -9.18 -6.77 -7.21
N GLY A 556 -9.93 -7.36 -6.28
CA GLY A 556 -9.79 -8.77 -5.90
C GLY A 556 -10.26 -9.73 -6.98
N PHE A 557 -9.64 -10.90 -7.08
CA PHE A 557 -10.06 -12.01 -7.95
C PHE A 557 -9.82 -13.37 -7.28
N PRO A 558 -10.47 -14.47 -7.71
CA PRO A 558 -10.66 -15.62 -6.82
C PRO A 558 -9.46 -16.59 -6.71
N LYS A 559 -8.49 -16.57 -7.63
CA LYS A 559 -7.35 -17.50 -7.59
C LYS A 559 -6.14 -17.01 -8.40
N LEU A 560 -4.95 -17.11 -7.83
CA LEU A 560 -3.68 -16.86 -8.53
C LEU A 560 -3.13 -18.15 -9.15
N THR A 561 -2.73 -18.10 -10.42
CA THR A 561 -1.94 -19.15 -11.07
C THR A 561 -0.46 -18.80 -10.96
N MET A 562 0.28 -19.62 -10.20
CA MET A 562 1.70 -19.36 -9.93
C MET A 562 2.60 -19.73 -11.13
N PRO A 563 3.56 -18.87 -11.52
CA PRO A 563 4.56 -19.22 -12.53
C PRO A 563 5.51 -20.33 -12.06
N LYS A 564 6.01 -21.15 -12.99
CA LYS A 564 6.98 -22.22 -12.71
C LYS A 564 8.41 -21.65 -12.68
N LEU A 565 8.98 -21.44 -11.49
CA LEU A 565 10.27 -20.76 -11.30
C LEU A 565 11.48 -21.71 -11.23
N GLY A 566 11.50 -22.73 -12.08
CA GLY A 566 12.58 -23.71 -12.15
C GLY A 566 12.82 -24.44 -10.83
N PHE A 567 13.82 -23.98 -10.07
CA PHE A 567 14.18 -24.51 -8.75
C PHE A 567 13.19 -24.11 -7.64
N LEU A 568 12.57 -22.91 -7.72
CA LEU A 568 11.71 -22.39 -6.66
C LEU A 568 10.24 -22.78 -6.89
N LYS A 569 9.76 -23.81 -6.18
CA LYS A 569 8.35 -24.20 -6.17
C LYS A 569 7.56 -23.38 -5.14
N LEU A 570 7.03 -22.23 -5.56
CA LEU A 570 6.11 -21.44 -4.73
C LEU A 570 4.74 -22.16 -4.60
N PRO A 571 4.14 -22.22 -3.40
CA PRO A 571 2.82 -22.81 -3.20
C PRO A 571 1.71 -21.95 -3.82
N THR A 572 0.54 -22.53 -4.04
CA THR A 572 -0.64 -21.77 -4.50
C THR A 572 -1.25 -21.01 -3.33
N PRO A 573 -1.48 -19.68 -3.43
CA PRO A 573 -2.14 -18.91 -2.38
C PRO A 573 -3.55 -19.41 -2.06
N LYS A 574 -3.89 -19.43 -0.76
CA LYS A 574 -5.24 -19.56 -0.20
C LYS A 574 -5.95 -18.20 -0.15
N ASN A 575 -5.20 -17.13 0.10
CA ASN A 575 -5.72 -15.77 0.20
C ASN A 575 -6.07 -15.21 -1.19
N ALA A 576 -7.14 -14.41 -1.24
CA ALA A 576 -7.61 -13.82 -2.50
C ALA A 576 -6.58 -12.81 -3.04
N PRO A 577 -6.01 -13.04 -4.24
CA PRO A 577 -5.12 -12.07 -4.88
C PRO A 577 -5.86 -10.81 -5.32
N ALA A 578 -5.13 -9.70 -5.41
CA ALA A 578 -5.59 -8.45 -5.98
C ALA A 578 -4.79 -8.09 -7.24
N LEU A 579 -5.50 -7.74 -8.32
CA LEU A 579 -4.91 -7.03 -9.46
C LEU A 579 -4.70 -5.58 -9.01
N PHE A 580 -3.48 -5.04 -9.10
CA PHE A 580 -3.16 -3.67 -8.72
C PHE A 580 -2.67 -2.83 -9.90
N MET A 581 -3.02 -1.55 -9.88
CA MET A 581 -2.59 -0.53 -10.82
C MET A 581 -2.10 0.69 -10.04
N GLU A 582 -0.79 0.98 -10.13
CA GLU A 582 -0.12 1.95 -9.26
C GLU A 582 0.79 2.88 -10.06
N TYR A 583 0.70 4.18 -9.77
CA TYR A 583 1.68 5.18 -10.19
C TYR A 583 2.21 5.87 -8.94
N LEU A 584 3.44 5.50 -8.57
CA LEU A 584 4.11 5.96 -7.35
C LEU A 584 5.53 6.40 -7.69
N ASN A 585 5.98 7.52 -7.13
CA ASN A 585 7.33 8.08 -7.33
C ASN A 585 7.78 8.19 -8.81
N GLY A 586 6.83 8.39 -9.72
CA GLY A 586 7.07 8.49 -11.17
C GLY A 586 7.10 7.17 -11.94
N GLN A 587 6.96 6.01 -11.27
CA GLN A 587 6.97 4.69 -11.92
C GLN A 587 5.54 4.12 -12.07
N PRO A 588 5.09 3.76 -13.28
CA PRO A 588 3.83 3.08 -13.51
C PRO A 588 3.97 1.55 -13.44
N ALA A 589 3.19 0.91 -12.58
CA ALA A 589 3.11 -0.53 -12.42
C ALA A 589 1.68 -1.06 -12.64
N LEU A 590 1.60 -2.24 -13.26
CA LEU A 590 0.41 -3.08 -13.34
C LEU A 590 0.85 -4.51 -13.00
N GLY A 591 0.12 -5.18 -12.11
CA GLY A 591 0.53 -6.49 -11.60
C GLY A 591 -0.49 -7.14 -10.69
N VAL A 592 -0.12 -8.28 -10.11
CA VAL A 592 -0.90 -8.97 -9.08
C VAL A 592 -0.15 -8.94 -7.76
N GLU A 593 -0.82 -8.59 -6.67
CA GLU A 593 -0.31 -8.74 -5.31
C GLU A 593 -1.15 -9.75 -4.51
N VAL A 594 -0.50 -10.49 -3.62
CA VAL A 594 -1.14 -11.32 -2.59
C VAL A 594 -0.24 -11.36 -1.35
N THR A 595 -0.86 -11.31 -0.18
CA THR A 595 -0.17 -11.40 1.12
C THR A 595 -0.60 -12.69 1.81
N GLU A 596 0.34 -13.58 2.11
CA GLU A 596 0.07 -14.89 2.71
C GLU A 596 1.32 -15.48 3.38
N THR A 597 1.11 -16.32 4.40
CA THR A 597 2.15 -17.18 4.97
C THR A 597 2.48 -18.31 4.00
N LEU A 598 3.61 -18.20 3.29
CA LEU A 598 4.07 -19.19 2.31
C LEU A 598 5.05 -20.18 2.98
N PRO A 599 4.75 -21.49 3.02
CA PRO A 599 5.70 -22.49 3.49
C PRO A 599 6.83 -22.68 2.48
N LEU A 600 8.02 -22.17 2.81
CA LEU A 600 9.26 -22.43 2.10
C LEU A 600 9.76 -23.83 2.44
N LYS A 601 9.95 -24.68 1.42
CA LYS A 601 10.44 -26.05 1.62
C LYS A 601 11.97 -26.07 1.77
N ASP A 602 12.42 -26.56 2.92
CA ASP A 602 13.83 -26.76 3.25
C ASP A 602 14.13 -28.26 3.43
N GLY A 603 14.44 -28.94 2.32
CA GLY A 603 14.74 -30.38 2.30
C GLY A 603 13.56 -31.25 2.76
N LYS A 604 13.54 -31.59 4.06
CA LYS A 604 12.43 -32.28 4.75
C LYS A 604 11.63 -31.37 5.70
N LYS A 605 12.17 -30.21 6.08
CA LYS A 605 11.51 -29.17 6.90
C LYS A 605 10.68 -28.23 6.01
N THR A 606 9.85 -27.43 6.65
CA THR A 606 9.16 -26.26 6.05
C THR A 606 9.30 -25.08 6.99
N VAL A 607 9.53 -23.89 6.45
CA VAL A 607 9.62 -22.63 7.19
C VAL A 607 8.55 -21.69 6.67
N ASP A 608 7.70 -21.21 7.58
CA ASP A 608 6.61 -20.31 7.23
C ASP A 608 7.12 -18.87 7.12
N LEU A 609 6.96 -18.28 5.93
CA LEU A 609 7.30 -16.90 5.64
C LEU A 609 6.04 -16.06 5.47
N GLU A 610 5.82 -15.09 6.36
CA GLU A 610 4.81 -14.05 6.16
C GLU A 610 5.21 -13.21 4.94
N SER A 611 4.59 -13.50 3.79
CA SER A 611 5.08 -13.06 2.49
C SER A 611 4.12 -12.12 1.80
N LYS A 612 4.65 -11.01 1.28
CA LYS A 612 4.03 -10.28 0.18
C LYS A 612 4.65 -10.73 -1.14
N LEU A 613 3.83 -11.37 -1.97
CA LEU A 613 4.16 -11.68 -3.35
C LEU A 613 3.57 -10.60 -4.27
N ALA A 614 4.41 -9.98 -5.09
CA ALA A 614 4.02 -9.07 -6.16
C ALA A 614 4.58 -9.55 -7.51
N LEU A 615 3.69 -9.82 -8.45
CA LEU A 615 3.99 -10.16 -9.84
C LEU A 615 3.78 -8.91 -10.70
N THR A 616 4.86 -8.18 -10.95
CA THR A 616 4.85 -6.98 -11.80
C THR A 616 5.11 -7.35 -13.25
N VAL A 617 4.56 -6.59 -14.20
CA VAL A 617 4.86 -6.80 -15.62
C VAL A 617 5.41 -5.51 -16.22
N SER A 618 6.56 -5.62 -16.90
CA SER A 618 7.21 -4.50 -17.57
C SER A 618 6.38 -3.98 -18.74
N VAL A 619 6.73 -2.77 -19.21
CA VAL A 619 6.10 -2.16 -20.40
C VAL A 619 6.29 -2.99 -21.68
N THR A 620 7.26 -3.91 -21.71
CA THR A 620 7.51 -4.87 -22.82
C THR A 620 6.78 -6.21 -22.64
N GLY A 621 6.06 -6.42 -21.55
CA GLY A 621 5.37 -7.68 -21.24
C GLY A 621 6.24 -8.71 -20.53
N ALA A 622 7.49 -8.40 -20.17
CA ALA A 622 8.33 -9.25 -19.36
C ALA A 622 7.85 -9.21 -17.90
N ALA A 623 7.44 -10.35 -17.35
CA ALA A 623 7.08 -10.42 -15.95
C ALA A 623 8.33 -10.44 -15.05
N SER A 624 8.30 -9.61 -14.02
CA SER A 624 9.25 -9.57 -12.92
C SER A 624 8.55 -10.01 -11.64
N ILE A 625 9.27 -10.76 -10.81
CA ILE A 625 8.75 -11.28 -9.56
C ILE A 625 9.44 -10.55 -8.43
N SER A 626 8.65 -9.99 -7.53
CA SER A 626 9.09 -9.39 -6.27
C SER A 626 8.38 -10.12 -5.15
N MET A 627 9.04 -11.08 -4.51
CA MET A 627 8.51 -11.73 -3.31
C MET A 627 9.36 -11.32 -2.12
N SER A 628 8.76 -10.69 -1.12
CA SER A 628 9.41 -10.38 0.16
C SER A 628 8.67 -11.11 1.27
N GLY A 629 9.37 -11.86 2.12
CA GLY A 629 8.74 -12.51 3.27
C GLY A 629 9.65 -12.62 4.48
N THR A 630 9.05 -12.68 5.68
CA THR A 630 9.74 -12.73 6.97
C THR A 630 9.43 -14.00 7.74
N THR A 631 10.43 -14.61 8.37
CA THR A 631 10.22 -15.71 9.31
C THR A 631 9.55 -15.21 10.60
N SER A 632 8.60 -15.97 11.14
CA SER A 632 7.98 -15.70 12.44
C SER A 632 8.65 -16.45 13.61
N ASN A 633 9.51 -17.41 13.31
CA ASN A 633 10.21 -18.30 14.26
C ASN A 633 11.66 -18.52 13.80
N ASP A 634 12.48 -19.15 14.66
CA ASP A 634 13.84 -19.56 14.34
C ASP A 634 13.92 -20.55 13.17
N TRP A 635 14.80 -20.27 12.21
CA TRP A 635 15.15 -21.17 11.13
C TRP A 635 16.41 -21.96 11.49
N GLN A 636 16.20 -23.13 12.07
CA GLN A 636 17.23 -24.07 12.53
C GLN A 636 17.77 -24.95 11.38
N ASP A 637 19.09 -25.09 11.25
CA ASP A 637 19.81 -25.76 10.14
C ASP A 637 19.33 -25.34 8.71
N PRO A 638 19.38 -24.05 8.32
CA PRO A 638 18.83 -23.59 7.05
C PRO A 638 19.53 -24.23 5.85
N TYR A 639 18.75 -24.83 4.95
CA TYR A 639 19.25 -25.60 3.79
C TYR A 639 20.22 -26.72 4.15
N GLY A 640 20.11 -27.25 5.38
CA GLY A 640 20.99 -28.30 5.90
C GLY A 640 22.38 -27.82 6.33
N ILE A 641 22.61 -26.50 6.41
CA ILE A 641 23.81 -25.92 7.02
C ILE A 641 23.76 -26.21 8.51
N LYS A 642 24.60 -27.14 8.96
CA LYS A 642 24.59 -27.58 10.36
C LYS A 642 25.12 -26.52 11.31
N GLY A 643 24.43 -26.31 12.43
CA GLY A 643 24.83 -25.37 13.47
C GLY A 643 24.62 -23.89 13.12
N LEU A 644 23.82 -23.58 12.10
CA LEU A 644 23.36 -22.23 11.82
C LEU A 644 21.89 -22.08 12.24
N THR A 645 21.58 -20.99 12.93
CA THR A 645 20.21 -20.59 13.31
C THR A 645 19.96 -19.17 12.84
N LEU A 646 18.91 -18.94 12.05
CA LEU A 646 18.50 -17.58 11.70
C LEU A 646 17.27 -17.19 12.54
N ARG A 647 17.40 -16.15 13.36
CA ARG A 647 16.36 -15.64 14.27
C ARG A 647 15.09 -15.16 13.54
N PRO A 648 13.98 -14.89 14.27
CA PRO A 648 12.74 -14.37 13.67
C PRO A 648 12.96 -13.00 13.03
N GLY A 649 12.12 -12.65 12.05
CA GLY A 649 12.31 -11.47 11.22
C GLY A 649 13.36 -11.63 10.12
N THR A 650 13.92 -12.84 9.93
CA THR A 650 14.80 -13.13 8.80
C THR A 650 14.04 -12.94 7.49
N THR A 651 14.55 -12.03 6.66
CA THR A 651 13.95 -11.65 5.38
C THR A 651 14.43 -12.54 4.24
N MET A 652 13.50 -13.04 3.44
CA MET A 652 13.72 -13.57 2.10
C MET A 652 13.26 -12.50 1.10
N SER A 653 14.07 -12.25 0.07
CA SER A 653 13.69 -11.46 -1.10
C SER A 653 13.98 -12.21 -2.39
N VAL A 654 13.01 -12.26 -3.28
CA VAL A 654 13.14 -12.83 -4.63
C VAL A 654 12.93 -11.71 -5.63
N SER A 655 13.91 -11.49 -6.52
CA SER A 655 13.87 -10.45 -7.55
C SER A 655 14.39 -10.97 -8.89
N GLY A 656 13.93 -10.37 -9.99
CA GLY A 656 14.36 -10.70 -11.36
C GLY A 656 13.24 -11.21 -12.26
N GLY A 657 13.63 -11.69 -13.45
CA GLY A 657 12.72 -12.24 -14.45
C GLY A 657 12.33 -13.69 -14.18
N VAL A 658 11.18 -14.13 -14.68
CA VAL A 658 10.61 -15.49 -14.45
C VAL A 658 11.60 -16.63 -14.79
N THR A 659 12.50 -16.43 -15.76
CA THR A 659 13.49 -17.41 -16.22
C THR A 659 14.79 -17.45 -15.40
N GLY A 660 14.97 -16.53 -14.45
CA GLY A 660 16.20 -16.44 -13.64
C GLY A 660 16.01 -15.56 -12.40
N PRO A 661 15.14 -15.94 -11.45
CA PRO A 661 14.98 -15.20 -10.21
C PRO A 661 16.21 -15.36 -9.32
N GLN A 662 16.74 -14.24 -8.84
CA GLN A 662 17.72 -14.20 -7.77
C GLN A 662 16.98 -14.26 -6.42
N VAL A 663 17.37 -15.21 -5.57
CA VAL A 663 16.85 -15.34 -4.21
C VAL A 663 17.94 -14.90 -3.24
N SER A 664 17.69 -13.83 -2.50
CA SER A 664 18.56 -13.29 -1.46
C SER A 664 17.91 -13.40 -0.08
N PHE A 665 18.73 -13.57 0.95
CA PHE A 665 18.30 -13.54 2.34
C PHE A 665 19.04 -12.44 3.10
N ASN A 666 18.43 -11.92 4.16
CA ASN A 666 19.09 -11.11 5.17
C ASN A 666 18.45 -11.41 6.54
N GLY A 667 19.26 -11.91 7.49
CA GLY A 667 18.82 -12.35 8.81
C GLY A 667 19.92 -12.20 9.86
N ILE A 668 19.62 -12.57 11.10
CA ILE A 668 20.55 -12.48 12.24
C ILE A 668 20.77 -13.88 12.81
N THR A 669 22.03 -14.25 13.05
CA THR A 669 22.42 -15.43 13.84
C THR A 669 23.11 -14.97 15.12
N GLU A 670 23.16 -15.84 16.12
CA GLU A 670 24.17 -15.78 17.17
C GLU A 670 25.38 -16.64 16.78
N ILE A 671 26.57 -16.24 17.25
CA ILE A 671 27.83 -16.97 17.16
C ILE A 671 28.54 -16.75 18.50
N GLY A 672 28.40 -17.74 19.40
CA GLY A 672 28.77 -17.57 20.81
C GLY A 672 28.11 -16.34 21.43
N SER A 673 28.91 -15.46 22.03
CA SER A 673 28.44 -14.24 22.71
C SER A 673 28.03 -13.08 21.79
N LYS A 674 27.97 -13.28 20.46
CA LYS A 674 27.81 -12.21 19.46
C LYS A 674 26.64 -12.43 18.51
N GLU A 675 25.89 -11.36 18.25
CA GLU A 675 24.94 -11.30 17.14
C GLU A 675 25.67 -10.93 15.83
N VAL A 676 25.34 -11.62 14.74
CA VAL A 676 25.92 -11.40 13.41
C VAL A 676 24.82 -11.31 12.36
N THR A 677 24.77 -10.20 11.64
CA THR A 677 23.92 -10.05 10.45
C THR A 677 24.51 -10.82 9.28
N LEU A 678 23.72 -11.72 8.70
CA LEU A 678 24.08 -12.52 7.53
C LEU A 678 23.24 -12.12 6.31
N GLY A 679 23.93 -11.68 5.26
CA GLY A 679 23.38 -11.75 3.91
C GLY A 679 23.42 -13.21 3.42
N GLY A 680 22.59 -13.53 2.43
CA GLY A 680 22.62 -14.87 1.83
C GLY A 680 22.05 -14.91 0.42
N ALA A 681 22.32 -15.99 -0.29
CA ALA A 681 21.78 -16.27 -1.61
C ALA A 681 21.49 -17.76 -1.81
N LEU A 682 20.40 -18.05 -2.52
CA LEU A 682 20.02 -19.37 -3.01
C LEU A 682 20.09 -19.39 -4.53
N ASN A 683 20.76 -20.41 -5.07
CA ASN A 683 20.88 -20.69 -6.49
C ASN A 683 20.50 -22.17 -6.78
N SER A 684 20.72 -22.63 -8.01
CA SER A 684 20.39 -24.00 -8.44
C SER A 684 21.25 -25.11 -7.82
N VAL A 685 22.38 -24.76 -7.17
CA VAL A 685 23.28 -25.70 -6.47
C VAL A 685 22.92 -25.78 -4.98
N GLY A 686 22.46 -24.66 -4.38
CA GLY A 686 21.98 -24.61 -3.01
C GLY A 686 22.07 -23.21 -2.42
N ALA A 687 22.04 -23.12 -1.09
CA ALA A 687 22.11 -21.86 -0.35
C ALA A 687 23.49 -21.56 0.24
N SER A 688 23.71 -20.27 0.46
CA SER A 688 24.92 -19.68 1.01
C SER A 688 24.53 -18.50 1.90
N PHE A 689 25.23 -18.33 3.03
CA PHE A 689 25.10 -17.17 3.90
C PHE A 689 26.49 -16.64 4.28
N TRP A 690 26.61 -15.33 4.44
CA TRP A 690 27.87 -14.66 4.77
C TRP A 690 27.62 -13.36 5.53
N GLY A 691 28.58 -12.99 6.38
CA GLY A 691 28.52 -11.74 7.13
C GLY A 691 29.90 -11.32 7.63
N THR A 692 29.93 -10.16 8.28
CA THR A 692 31.14 -9.59 8.88
C THR A 692 30.88 -9.08 10.28
N ILE A 693 31.83 -9.29 11.20
CA ILE A 693 31.79 -8.77 12.57
C ILE A 693 33.15 -8.17 12.95
N ASP A 694 33.14 -7.08 13.73
CA ASP A 694 34.34 -6.32 14.09
C ASP A 694 35.33 -7.13 14.93
N SER A 695 34.88 -7.90 15.91
CA SER A 695 35.70 -8.94 16.55
C SER A 695 34.90 -10.14 17.08
N LEU A 696 35.61 -11.27 17.22
CA LEU A 696 35.10 -12.57 17.67
C LEU A 696 36.21 -13.29 18.46
N GLY A 697 35.87 -13.88 19.61
CA GLY A 697 36.81 -14.65 20.41
C GLY A 697 37.02 -16.06 19.86
N LEU A 698 38.18 -16.67 20.14
CA LEU A 698 38.39 -18.11 19.88
C LEU A 698 37.42 -18.98 20.71
N SER A 699 36.90 -18.46 21.82
CA SER A 699 35.77 -19.02 22.56
C SER A 699 34.49 -19.07 21.72
N ASP A 700 34.08 -17.96 21.10
CA ASP A 700 32.86 -17.90 20.27
C ASP A 700 32.99 -18.81 19.03
N VAL A 701 34.18 -18.87 18.41
CA VAL A 701 34.49 -19.80 17.30
C VAL A 701 34.45 -21.27 17.75
N ALA A 702 34.91 -21.56 18.97
CA ALA A 702 34.86 -22.88 19.57
C ALA A 702 33.43 -23.31 19.96
N GLU A 703 32.59 -22.35 20.37
CA GLU A 703 31.17 -22.55 20.63
C GLU A 703 30.44 -22.91 19.33
N LEU A 704 30.61 -22.11 18.26
CA LEU A 704 30.10 -22.42 16.92
C LEU A 704 30.57 -23.80 16.41
N ALA A 705 31.84 -24.16 16.59
CA ALA A 705 32.34 -25.50 16.24
C ALA A 705 31.64 -26.63 17.02
N THR A 706 31.23 -26.34 18.26
CA THR A 706 30.50 -27.27 19.14
C THR A 706 29.04 -27.39 18.72
N GLU A 707 28.40 -26.28 18.31
CA GLU A 707 27.04 -26.26 17.74
C GLU A 707 26.97 -27.04 16.42
N ILE A 708 27.88 -26.77 15.47
CA ILE A 708 28.00 -27.48 14.19
C ILE A 708 28.17 -28.99 14.44
N SER A 709 29.05 -29.37 15.37
CA SER A 709 29.28 -30.78 15.74
C SER A 709 28.04 -31.42 16.36
N SER A 710 27.35 -30.71 17.26
CA SER A 710 26.16 -31.19 17.98
C SER A 710 24.96 -31.35 17.05
N ALA A 711 24.77 -30.41 16.12
CA ALA A 711 23.78 -30.51 15.04
C ALA A 711 24.10 -31.64 14.05
N GLY A 712 25.37 -32.06 13.97
CA GLY A 712 25.84 -33.29 13.32
C GLY A 712 25.76 -34.57 14.19
N GLY A 713 25.20 -34.49 15.40
CA GLY A 713 25.04 -35.62 16.32
C GLY A 713 26.30 -36.05 17.08
N LYS A 714 27.35 -35.21 17.11
CA LYS A 714 28.63 -35.53 17.76
C LYS A 714 28.99 -34.55 18.87
N LYS A 715 29.54 -35.06 19.97
CA LYS A 715 30.09 -34.23 21.03
C LYS A 715 31.50 -33.77 20.66
N LEU A 716 31.68 -32.46 20.45
CA LEU A 716 33.00 -31.85 20.42
C LEU A 716 33.48 -31.57 21.86
N SER A 717 34.79 -31.65 22.07
CA SER A 717 35.43 -31.00 23.22
C SER A 717 36.29 -29.86 22.70
N THR A 718 36.15 -28.69 23.30
CA THR A 718 36.97 -27.49 23.05
C THR A 718 37.70 -27.01 24.31
N LYS A 719 37.42 -27.65 25.46
CA LYS A 719 38.00 -27.31 26.75
C LYS A 719 39.52 -27.44 26.73
N GLY A 720 40.20 -26.35 27.12
CA GLY A 720 41.65 -26.29 27.20
C GLY A 720 42.32 -25.48 26.09
N LEU A 721 41.59 -25.00 25.08
CA LEU A 721 42.09 -23.97 24.16
C LEU A 721 42.41 -22.67 24.92
N PRO A 722 43.39 -21.86 24.46
CA PRO A 722 43.71 -20.56 25.06
C PRO A 722 42.72 -19.46 24.63
N GLU A 723 42.82 -18.28 25.25
CA GLU A 723 42.13 -17.08 24.74
C GLU A 723 42.90 -16.48 23.56
N ALA A 724 42.15 -16.07 22.53
CA ALA A 724 42.65 -15.35 21.35
C ALA A 724 41.49 -14.57 20.71
N GLU A 725 41.81 -13.52 19.94
CA GLU A 725 40.81 -12.64 19.32
C GLU A 725 41.02 -12.58 17.80
N PHE A 726 39.94 -12.65 17.04
CA PHE A 726 39.88 -12.35 15.61
C PHE A 726 39.23 -10.98 15.42
N LYS A 727 39.78 -10.12 14.57
CA LYS A 727 39.20 -8.80 14.21
C LYS A 727 38.89 -8.74 12.71
N LYS A 728 37.96 -7.88 12.30
CA LYS A 728 37.49 -7.75 10.91
C LYS A 728 37.12 -9.11 10.31
N VAL A 729 36.31 -9.85 11.05
CA VAL A 729 36.04 -11.27 10.79
C VAL A 729 35.01 -11.36 9.67
N SER A 730 35.33 -12.10 8.62
CA SER A 730 34.40 -12.57 7.60
C SER A 730 33.99 -14.00 7.90
N ILE A 731 32.69 -14.27 7.91
CA ILE A 731 32.12 -15.58 8.25
C ILE A 731 31.29 -16.04 7.06
N GLY A 732 31.49 -17.29 6.64
CA GLY A 732 30.79 -17.91 5.52
C GLY A 732 30.22 -19.27 5.87
N PHE A 733 29.01 -19.53 5.38
CA PHE A 733 28.27 -20.78 5.53
C PHE A 733 27.79 -21.25 4.15
N ALA A 734 28.06 -22.50 3.79
CA ALA A 734 27.62 -23.10 2.53
C ALA A 734 26.86 -24.41 2.78
N ALA A 735 25.70 -24.57 2.14
CA ALA A 735 24.94 -25.82 2.19
C ALA A 735 25.76 -26.99 1.59
N PRO A 736 25.51 -28.25 1.99
CA PRO A 736 26.23 -29.41 1.45
C PRO A 736 26.20 -29.45 -0.09
N GLY A 737 27.38 -29.54 -0.71
CA GLY A 737 27.57 -29.48 -2.16
C GLY A 737 27.74 -28.07 -2.75
N VAL A 738 27.41 -27.01 -2.03
CA VAL A 738 27.63 -25.62 -2.48
C VAL A 738 29.09 -25.22 -2.30
N SER A 739 29.65 -24.53 -3.29
CA SER A 739 30.97 -23.91 -3.18
C SER A 739 30.83 -22.39 -3.29
N ILE A 740 31.56 -21.67 -2.45
CA ILE A 740 31.63 -20.20 -2.42
C ILE A 740 33.11 -19.82 -2.61
N PRO A 741 33.59 -19.63 -3.85
CA PRO A 741 35.01 -19.42 -4.13
C PRO A 741 35.61 -18.20 -3.43
N ASP A 742 34.85 -17.12 -3.30
CA ASP A 742 35.29 -15.85 -2.69
C ASP A 742 35.54 -15.98 -1.18
N LEU A 743 34.83 -16.90 -0.52
CA LEU A 743 35.05 -17.33 0.87
C LEU A 743 35.91 -18.60 0.94
N GLY A 744 36.32 -19.15 -0.21
CA GLY A 744 37.09 -20.38 -0.37
C GLY A 744 36.42 -21.65 0.15
N ILE A 745 35.10 -21.66 0.35
CA ILE A 745 34.38 -22.86 0.81
C ILE A 745 34.11 -23.77 -0.39
N SER A 746 34.45 -25.06 -0.29
CA SER A 746 34.32 -26.03 -1.39
C SER A 746 33.55 -27.27 -0.96
N GLY A 747 32.36 -27.50 -1.51
CA GLY A 747 31.52 -28.67 -1.23
C GLY A 747 30.64 -28.56 0.03
N GLY A 748 30.54 -27.38 0.65
CA GLY A 748 29.75 -27.10 1.86
C GLY A 748 30.62 -26.86 3.10
N GLY A 749 29.97 -26.48 4.20
CA GLY A 749 30.61 -26.25 5.50
C GLY A 749 30.70 -24.77 5.91
N THR A 750 31.41 -24.51 7.00
CA THR A 750 31.48 -23.18 7.63
C THR A 750 32.94 -22.72 7.71
N ARG A 751 33.20 -21.43 7.54
CA ARG A 751 34.55 -20.86 7.56
C ARG A 751 34.56 -19.48 8.21
N VAL A 752 35.53 -19.28 9.10
CA VAL A 752 35.76 -18.03 9.85
C VAL A 752 37.15 -17.51 9.52
N LYS A 753 37.24 -16.33 8.91
CA LYS A 753 38.50 -15.73 8.46
C LYS A 753 38.62 -14.31 9.00
N GLY A 754 39.73 -13.97 9.64
CA GLY A 754 39.92 -12.63 10.22
C GLY A 754 41.38 -12.27 10.45
N ASP A 755 41.61 -11.06 10.95
CA ASP A 755 42.91 -10.62 11.46
C ASP A 755 43.12 -11.20 12.86
N PHE A 756 44.19 -11.98 13.05
CA PHE A 756 44.41 -12.76 14.28
C PHE A 756 45.28 -12.01 15.29
N TYR A 757 44.85 -12.02 16.56
CA TYR A 757 45.51 -11.42 17.70
C TYR A 757 45.62 -12.46 18.83
N PHE A 758 46.82 -12.59 19.38
CA PHE A 758 47.12 -13.54 20.45
C PHE A 758 48.22 -12.95 21.33
N LEU A 759 48.02 -13.00 22.65
CA LEU A 759 48.82 -12.31 23.69
C LEU A 759 48.76 -10.78 23.61
N ASP A 760 49.23 -10.12 22.53
CA ASP A 760 49.09 -8.66 22.40
C ASP A 760 47.83 -8.28 21.59
N PRO A 761 46.76 -7.75 22.22
CA PRO A 761 45.52 -7.38 21.54
C PRO A 761 45.68 -6.18 20.59
N ARG A 762 46.84 -5.50 20.59
CA ARG A 762 47.19 -4.40 19.69
C ARG A 762 47.98 -4.88 18.47
N LYS A 763 48.70 -6.02 18.56
CA LYS A 763 49.60 -6.50 17.51
C LYS A 763 48.93 -7.56 16.64
N ARG A 764 48.51 -7.17 15.43
CA ARG A 764 48.03 -8.11 14.40
C ARG A 764 49.13 -9.11 14.06
N LEU A 765 48.86 -10.40 14.23
CA LEU A 765 49.80 -11.48 13.91
C LEU A 765 49.62 -12.00 12.47
N GLY A 766 48.53 -11.70 11.80
CA GLY A 766 48.31 -12.07 10.40
C GLY A 766 46.83 -12.17 10.07
N SER A 767 46.50 -12.82 8.95
CA SER A 767 45.15 -13.35 8.74
C SER A 767 45.15 -14.84 9.07
N LEU A 768 44.18 -15.27 9.88
CA LEU A 768 43.94 -16.67 10.20
C LEU A 768 42.58 -17.08 9.65
N ASP A 769 42.48 -18.37 9.32
CA ASP A 769 41.47 -18.93 8.45
C ASP A 769 41.09 -20.30 9.00
N VAL A 770 39.94 -20.34 9.67
CA VAL A 770 39.45 -21.49 10.41
C VAL A 770 38.38 -22.19 9.59
N ILE A 771 38.55 -23.48 9.36
CA ILE A 771 37.55 -24.34 8.71
C ILE A 771 36.79 -25.08 9.82
N LEU A 772 35.46 -25.06 9.76
CA LEU A 772 34.56 -25.68 10.72
C LEU A 772 33.62 -26.66 9.99
N ASP A 773 33.50 -27.88 10.51
CA ASP A 773 32.62 -28.93 9.99
C ASP A 773 32.06 -29.81 11.12
N VAL A 774 31.27 -30.82 10.76
CA VAL A 774 30.68 -31.80 11.71
C VAL A 774 31.73 -32.77 12.32
N THR A 775 33.02 -32.52 12.17
CA THR A 775 34.14 -33.20 12.85
C THR A 775 34.89 -32.26 13.80
N GLY A 776 34.61 -30.95 13.77
CA GLY A 776 35.16 -29.94 14.67
C GLY A 776 35.68 -28.71 13.91
N MET A 777 36.81 -28.16 14.37
CA MET A 777 37.46 -27.01 13.74
C MET A 777 38.97 -27.17 13.65
N ALA A 778 39.60 -26.56 12.65
CA ALA A 778 41.05 -26.46 12.52
C ALA A 778 41.50 -25.21 11.75
N ALA A 779 42.69 -24.72 12.07
CA ALA A 779 43.40 -23.73 11.26
C ALA A 779 44.92 -23.99 11.30
N LYS A 780 45.59 -23.67 10.20
CA LYS A 780 47.05 -23.74 10.09
C LYS A 780 47.57 -22.59 9.24
N SER A 781 48.43 -21.75 9.80
CA SER A 781 48.92 -20.54 9.10
C SER A 781 50.29 -20.08 9.60
N ASN A 782 51.01 -19.36 8.73
CA ASN A 782 52.19 -18.60 9.12
C ASN A 782 51.73 -17.31 9.81
N ILE A 783 52.25 -17.03 11.01
CA ILE A 783 51.94 -15.83 11.78
C ILE A 783 53.20 -15.00 12.05
N GLY A 784 53.00 -13.72 12.33
CA GLY A 784 54.02 -12.73 12.62
C GLY A 784 54.75 -12.97 13.94
N GLU A 785 55.79 -12.17 14.16
CA GLU A 785 56.64 -12.26 15.35
C GLU A 785 55.87 -11.99 16.65
N ILE A 786 55.96 -12.91 17.61
CA ILE A 786 55.40 -12.77 18.95
C ILE A 786 56.56 -12.44 19.90
N VAL A 787 56.35 -11.52 20.83
CA VAL A 787 57.32 -11.19 21.88
C VAL A 787 56.69 -11.54 23.23
N LEU A 788 57.34 -12.40 23.99
CA LEU A 788 56.91 -12.82 25.33
C LEU A 788 58.10 -12.71 26.28
N GLY A 789 58.09 -11.70 27.15
CA GLY A 789 59.25 -11.35 27.96
C GLY A 789 60.52 -11.22 27.10
N PRO A 790 61.62 -11.93 27.44
CA PRO A 790 62.87 -11.91 26.69
C PRO A 790 62.84 -12.74 25.38
N LEU A 791 61.77 -13.47 25.07
CA LEU A 791 61.70 -14.37 23.90
C LEU A 791 61.05 -13.68 22.70
N ALA A 792 61.83 -13.49 21.64
CA ALA A 792 61.38 -13.04 20.32
C ALA A 792 61.11 -14.25 19.41
N LEU A 793 59.85 -14.68 19.33
CA LEU A 793 59.39 -15.87 18.61
C LEU A 793 59.21 -15.55 17.12
N LYS A 794 60.03 -16.14 16.24
CA LYS A 794 60.11 -15.87 14.80
C LYS A 794 59.83 -17.12 13.96
N LYS A 795 59.48 -16.91 12.68
CA LYS A 795 59.09 -17.99 11.72
C LYS A 795 57.96 -18.86 12.28
N ASN A 796 56.93 -18.20 12.83
CA ASN A 796 55.87 -18.84 13.60
C ASN A 796 54.87 -19.55 12.68
N VAL A 797 54.67 -20.84 12.86
CA VAL A 797 53.61 -21.63 12.22
C VAL A 797 52.62 -22.06 13.30
N LEU A 798 51.41 -21.49 13.27
CA LEU A 798 50.30 -21.89 14.11
C LEU A 798 49.65 -23.15 13.55
N ASP A 799 49.40 -24.11 14.43
CA ASP A 799 48.69 -25.37 14.18
C ASP A 799 47.68 -25.52 15.34
N PHE A 800 46.39 -25.34 15.08
CA PHE A 800 45.36 -25.56 16.09
C PHE A 800 44.19 -26.37 15.54
N ALA A 801 43.67 -27.29 16.35
CA ALA A 801 42.43 -27.98 16.07
C ALA A 801 41.75 -28.48 17.34
N ALA A 802 40.43 -28.53 17.29
CA ALA A 802 39.58 -29.30 18.19
C ALA A 802 38.74 -30.23 17.32
N LYS A 803 38.80 -31.55 17.54
CA LYS A 803 38.11 -32.54 16.69
C LYS A 803 37.38 -33.59 17.50
N THR A 804 36.30 -34.16 16.96
CA THR A 804 35.54 -35.23 17.62
C THR A 804 36.33 -36.53 17.79
N SER A 805 37.50 -36.65 17.16
CA SER A 805 38.41 -37.81 17.24
C SER A 805 39.77 -37.50 17.88
N ALA A 806 40.02 -36.27 18.34
CA ALA A 806 41.32 -35.87 18.91
C ALA A 806 41.18 -34.71 19.90
N SER A 807 41.90 -34.77 21.02
CA SER A 807 41.93 -33.70 22.02
C SER A 807 42.31 -32.34 21.42
N PRO A 808 41.71 -31.23 21.90
CA PRO A 808 42.10 -29.89 21.49
C PRO A 808 43.59 -29.63 21.68
N HIS A 809 44.19 -28.99 20.68
CA HIS A 809 45.53 -28.43 20.77
C HIS A 809 45.59 -27.07 20.07
N PHE A 810 46.51 -26.26 20.57
CA PHE A 810 46.96 -25.01 19.98
C PHE A 810 48.47 -25.00 20.18
N SER A 811 49.24 -25.24 19.12
CA SER A 811 50.69 -25.13 19.17
C SER A 811 51.23 -24.19 18.10
N ILE A 812 52.30 -23.46 18.44
CA ILE A 812 53.04 -22.61 17.51
C ILE A 812 54.46 -23.16 17.43
N LYS A 813 54.84 -23.59 16.23
CA LYS A 813 56.22 -23.99 15.91
C LYS A 813 56.99 -22.74 15.52
N THR A 814 58.10 -22.49 16.20
CA THR A 814 58.78 -21.18 16.20
C THR A 814 60.30 -21.35 16.31
N SER A 815 61.04 -20.27 16.08
CA SER A 815 62.46 -20.15 16.34
C SER A 815 62.75 -18.88 17.14
N SER A 816 63.55 -19.00 18.20
CA SER A 816 63.95 -17.88 19.05
C SER A 816 65.41 -18.04 19.50
N LYS A 817 66.06 -16.94 19.89
CA LYS A 817 67.44 -16.98 20.39
C LYS A 817 67.46 -17.33 21.88
N ILE A 818 67.89 -18.55 22.18
CA ILE A 818 68.16 -19.01 23.54
C ILE A 818 69.68 -19.05 23.70
N LEU A 819 70.20 -18.33 24.71
CA LEU A 819 71.64 -18.22 24.99
C LEU A 819 72.47 -17.81 23.75
N GLY A 820 71.92 -16.94 22.90
CA GLY A 820 72.53 -16.47 21.66
C GLY A 820 72.33 -17.36 20.43
N VAL A 821 71.88 -18.61 20.61
CA VAL A 821 71.70 -19.61 19.54
C VAL A 821 70.25 -19.65 19.04
N ASP A 822 70.06 -19.52 17.72
CA ASP A 822 68.75 -19.70 17.09
C ASP A 822 68.25 -21.14 17.32
N THR A 823 67.17 -21.26 18.11
CA THR A 823 66.66 -22.53 18.64
C THR A 823 65.25 -22.77 18.14
N ALA A 824 65.01 -23.92 17.52
CA ALA A 824 63.66 -24.37 17.16
C ALA A 824 62.89 -24.76 18.43
N LEU A 825 61.66 -24.27 18.55
CA LEU A 825 60.79 -24.40 19.72
C LEU A 825 59.38 -24.82 19.27
N GLU A 826 58.69 -25.57 20.12
CA GLU A 826 57.23 -25.75 20.05
C GLU A 826 56.60 -25.14 21.30
N MET A 827 55.68 -24.21 21.10
CA MET A 827 54.92 -23.54 22.15
C MET A 827 53.49 -24.10 22.17
N GLU A 828 53.18 -24.95 23.14
CA GLU A 828 51.80 -25.33 23.47
C GLU A 828 51.15 -24.18 24.28
N ALA A 829 49.99 -23.68 23.85
CA ALA A 829 49.18 -22.79 24.68
C ALA A 829 47.87 -23.49 25.07
N LYS A 830 47.49 -23.35 26.35
CA LYS A 830 46.27 -23.94 26.92
C LYS A 830 45.60 -22.90 27.82
N ALA A 831 44.30 -23.05 28.08
CA ALA A 831 43.55 -22.17 28.98
C ALA A 831 44.28 -21.87 30.31
N THR A 832 44.98 -22.86 30.88
CA THR A 832 45.70 -22.76 32.16
C THR A 832 47.11 -22.13 32.07
N GLY A 833 47.63 -21.87 30.86
CA GLY A 833 48.97 -21.31 30.65
C GLY A 833 49.71 -21.82 29.41
N ILE A 834 50.91 -21.26 29.20
CA ILE A 834 51.76 -21.52 28.04
C ILE A 834 52.94 -22.41 28.45
N LYS A 835 53.32 -23.35 27.58
CA LYS A 835 54.46 -24.26 27.74
C LYS A 835 55.32 -24.26 26.48
N PHE A 836 56.59 -23.94 26.64
CA PHE A 836 57.62 -24.08 25.60
C PHE A 836 58.36 -25.40 25.76
N THR A 837 58.67 -26.05 24.64
CA THR A 837 59.56 -27.20 24.57
C THR A 837 60.57 -27.04 23.43
N SER A 838 61.81 -27.46 23.68
CA SER A 838 62.81 -27.73 22.63
C SER A 838 63.69 -28.91 23.04
N THR A 839 64.18 -29.67 22.05
CA THR A 839 65.20 -30.70 22.23
C THR A 839 66.28 -30.49 21.17
N GLN A 840 67.32 -29.75 21.53
CA GLN A 840 68.52 -29.57 20.70
C GLN A 840 69.43 -30.82 20.84
N LYS A 841 70.05 -31.25 19.72
CA LYS A 841 71.10 -32.29 19.72
C LYS A 841 72.37 -31.70 19.11
N PHE A 842 73.39 -31.49 19.93
CA PHE A 842 74.71 -31.03 19.49
C PHE A 842 75.57 -32.27 19.21
N GLY A 843 75.30 -32.90 18.06
CA GLY A 843 75.89 -34.18 17.67
C GLY A 843 75.45 -35.35 18.59
N ASP A 844 76.30 -36.38 18.69
CA ASP A 844 76.07 -37.55 19.55
C ASP A 844 76.39 -37.31 21.04
N LEU A 845 77.04 -36.18 21.37
CA LEU A 845 77.67 -35.94 22.68
C LEU A 845 76.73 -35.24 23.67
N PHE A 846 75.92 -34.28 23.20
CA PHE A 846 75.01 -33.50 24.05
C PHE A 846 73.59 -33.46 23.47
N ALA A 847 72.60 -33.77 24.31
CA ALA A 847 71.20 -33.40 24.09
C ALA A 847 70.78 -32.39 25.16
N TYR A 848 70.23 -31.25 24.73
CA TYR A 848 69.74 -30.19 25.60
C TYR A 848 68.22 -30.10 25.45
N SER A 849 67.51 -30.49 26.51
CA SER A 849 66.06 -30.38 26.62
C SER A 849 65.70 -29.11 27.40
N PHE A 850 65.06 -28.17 26.72
CA PHE A 850 64.55 -26.92 27.28
C PHE A 850 63.03 -27.06 27.49
N GLY A 851 62.58 -26.91 28.72
CA GLY A 851 61.18 -26.64 29.05
C GLY A 851 61.06 -25.27 29.70
N ALA A 852 60.01 -24.51 29.34
CA ALA A 852 59.59 -23.35 30.11
C ALA A 852 58.07 -23.32 30.22
N ASN A 853 57.52 -22.77 31.30
CA ASN A 853 56.08 -22.59 31.47
C ASN A 853 55.75 -21.32 32.26
N THR A 854 54.54 -20.80 32.08
CA THR A 854 54.05 -19.59 32.76
C THR A 854 53.50 -19.84 34.17
N GLY A 855 53.40 -21.10 34.61
CA GLY A 855 52.56 -21.45 35.77
C GLY A 855 51.06 -21.27 35.48
N VAL A 856 50.27 -21.05 36.55
CA VAL A 856 48.86 -20.65 36.43
C VAL A 856 48.81 -19.25 35.81
N PHE A 857 48.03 -19.09 34.75
CA PHE A 857 48.07 -17.93 33.87
C PHE A 857 46.71 -17.22 33.81
N ASP A 858 46.74 -15.89 33.86
CA ASP A 858 45.60 -15.01 33.60
C ASP A 858 45.77 -14.43 32.17
N TRP A 859 44.68 -14.37 31.42
CA TRP A 859 44.63 -13.85 30.05
C TRP A 859 44.23 -12.38 29.97
N GLY A 860 43.88 -11.75 31.10
CA GLY A 860 43.57 -10.32 31.21
C GLY A 860 44.70 -9.39 30.72
N MET A 861 44.40 -8.10 30.57
CA MET A 861 45.23 -7.09 29.86
C MET A 861 46.58 -6.72 30.52
N ALA A 862 47.40 -7.70 30.87
CA ALA A 862 48.79 -7.50 31.25
C ALA A 862 49.65 -7.14 30.03
N ASP A 863 50.71 -6.38 30.27
CA ASP A 863 51.76 -6.14 29.28
C ASP A 863 52.67 -7.37 29.24
N PHE A 864 52.40 -8.32 28.32
CA PHE A 864 53.11 -9.61 28.21
C PHE A 864 54.62 -9.51 27.90
N SER A 865 55.16 -8.30 27.70
CA SER A 865 56.61 -8.05 27.80
C SER A 865 57.18 -8.23 29.22
N LYS A 866 56.31 -8.35 30.23
CA LYS A 866 56.64 -8.49 31.66
C LYS A 866 56.26 -9.87 32.24
N ALA A 867 55.94 -10.85 31.40
CA ALA A 867 55.53 -12.17 31.85
C ALA A 867 56.73 -13.04 32.29
N ASP A 868 56.71 -13.52 33.53
CA ASP A 868 57.72 -14.44 34.06
C ASP A 868 57.58 -15.86 33.48
N LEU A 869 58.72 -16.48 33.16
CA LEU A 869 58.81 -17.84 32.64
C LEU A 869 59.57 -18.75 33.60
N ARG A 870 58.88 -19.73 34.18
CA ARG A 870 59.47 -20.79 35.00
C ARG A 870 60.22 -21.76 34.11
N LEU A 871 61.54 -21.81 34.25
CA LEU A 871 62.45 -22.45 33.30
C LEU A 871 63.02 -23.75 33.89
N ALA A 872 62.81 -24.86 33.18
CA ALA A 872 63.28 -26.21 33.53
C ALA A 872 64.11 -26.77 32.37
N ALA A 873 65.42 -26.51 32.40
CA ALA A 873 66.37 -27.04 31.42
C ALA A 873 67.12 -28.26 31.96
N SER A 874 67.42 -29.21 31.08
CA SER A 874 68.24 -30.39 31.39
C SER A 874 69.24 -30.65 30.27
N LEU A 875 70.51 -30.78 30.64
CA LEU A 875 71.60 -31.12 29.73
C LEU A 875 71.99 -32.58 29.94
N LYS A 876 71.74 -33.44 28.95
CA LYS A 876 72.19 -34.83 28.94
C LYS A 876 73.46 -34.94 28.09
N SER A 877 74.57 -35.31 28.72
CA SER A 877 75.85 -35.57 28.06
C SER A 877 76.31 -37.00 28.30
N ASP A 878 76.90 -37.62 27.28
CA ASP A 878 77.60 -38.92 27.41
C ASP A 878 79.00 -38.81 26.76
N PRO A 879 79.97 -38.18 27.45
CA PRO A 879 81.33 -38.08 26.95
C PRO A 879 82.01 -39.45 26.88
N GLY A 880 81.60 -40.42 27.71
CA GLY A 880 82.15 -41.77 27.72
C GLY A 880 81.87 -42.52 26.41
N LYS A 881 80.64 -42.45 25.90
CA LYS A 881 80.27 -43.00 24.59
C LYS A 881 81.01 -42.29 23.45
N TRP A 882 81.12 -40.96 23.49
CA TRP A 882 81.82 -40.20 22.44
C TRP A 882 83.32 -40.50 22.39
N ILE A 883 84.02 -40.54 23.53
CA ILE A 883 85.45 -40.91 23.60
C ILE A 883 85.68 -42.29 22.98
N ARG A 884 84.83 -43.28 23.31
CA ARG A 884 84.90 -44.65 22.77
C ARG A 884 84.63 -44.76 21.27
N THR A 885 83.97 -43.78 20.65
CA THR A 885 83.49 -43.82 19.26
C THR A 885 84.13 -42.73 18.39
N GLN A 886 83.53 -41.53 18.34
CA GLN A 886 84.01 -40.43 17.50
C GLN A 886 85.39 -39.93 17.95
N GLY A 887 85.65 -39.84 19.26
CA GLY A 887 86.97 -39.47 19.80
C GLY A 887 88.06 -40.44 19.37
N LYS A 888 87.82 -41.75 19.53
CA LYS A 888 88.69 -42.82 19.02
C LYS A 888 88.92 -42.72 17.50
N ALA A 889 87.89 -42.39 16.71
CA ALA A 889 88.02 -42.22 15.27
C ALA A 889 88.87 -40.99 14.88
N ALA A 890 88.70 -39.86 15.56
CA ALA A 890 89.49 -38.64 15.35
C ALA A 890 90.97 -38.85 15.71
N VAL A 891 91.24 -39.46 16.86
CA VAL A 891 92.60 -39.82 17.30
C VAL A 891 93.24 -40.81 16.32
N LYS A 892 92.51 -41.86 15.90
CA LYS A 892 93.02 -42.82 14.91
C LYS A 892 93.39 -42.10 13.61
N LYS A 893 92.53 -41.22 13.08
CA LYS A 893 92.78 -40.46 11.85
C LYS A 893 94.07 -39.63 11.93
N ALA A 894 94.34 -39.01 13.09
CA ALA A 894 95.59 -38.26 13.31
C ALA A 894 96.84 -39.16 13.29
N PHE A 895 96.78 -40.35 13.91
CA PHE A 895 97.87 -41.33 13.85
C PHE A 895 98.05 -41.93 12.45
N ASP A 896 96.96 -42.20 11.72
CA ASP A 896 97.00 -42.70 10.34
C ASP A 896 97.73 -41.70 9.41
N THR A 897 97.64 -40.39 9.64
CA THR A 897 98.45 -39.37 8.92
C THR A 897 99.94 -39.33 9.29
N LEU A 898 100.34 -39.78 10.48
CA LEU A 898 101.75 -39.79 10.89
C LEU A 898 102.52 -41.01 10.34
N LYS A 899 101.79 -42.11 10.09
CA LYS A 899 102.34 -43.41 9.70
C LYS A 899 103.28 -43.38 8.47
N PRO A 900 102.98 -42.67 7.36
CA PRO A 900 103.86 -42.64 6.18
C PRO A 900 105.23 -41.99 6.45
N GLY A 901 105.31 -41.05 7.40
CA GLY A 901 106.57 -40.43 7.80
C GLY A 901 107.44 -41.38 8.62
N LEU A 902 106.82 -42.20 9.48
CA LEU A 902 107.50 -43.21 10.28
C LEU A 902 108.02 -44.37 9.41
N ASP A 903 107.20 -44.87 8.48
CA ASP A 903 107.56 -45.95 7.56
C ASP A 903 108.73 -45.56 6.63
N LYS A 904 108.89 -44.26 6.33
CA LYS A 904 110.07 -43.73 5.62
C LYS A 904 111.32 -43.75 6.51
N ALA A 905 111.23 -43.22 7.73
CA ALA A 905 112.35 -43.15 8.66
C ALA A 905 112.95 -44.54 8.98
N VAL A 906 112.11 -45.58 9.07
CA VAL A 906 112.57 -46.97 9.24
C VAL A 906 113.41 -47.44 8.05
N LYS A 907 112.96 -47.19 6.81
CA LYS A 907 113.71 -47.57 5.59
C LYS A 907 115.04 -46.85 5.44
N ASP A 908 115.08 -45.55 5.79
CA ASP A 908 116.32 -44.77 5.77
C ASP A 908 117.34 -45.33 6.79
N LEU A 909 116.86 -45.88 7.92
CA LEU A 909 117.68 -46.51 8.97
C LEU A 909 118.20 -47.90 8.56
N GLU A 910 117.38 -48.73 7.91
CA GLU A 910 117.82 -50.01 7.30
C GLU A 910 118.89 -49.80 6.20
N ALA A 911 118.74 -48.73 5.40
CA ALA A 911 119.72 -48.37 4.37
C ALA A 911 121.05 -47.90 4.99
N ALA A 912 121.01 -47.22 6.14
CA ALA A 912 122.21 -46.86 6.90
C ALA A 912 122.92 -48.10 7.48
N GLN A 913 122.18 -49.04 8.08
CA GLN A 913 122.74 -50.27 8.64
C GLN A 913 123.50 -51.08 7.59
N LYS A 914 122.93 -51.26 6.38
CA LYS A 914 123.60 -51.96 5.27
C LYS A 914 124.93 -51.32 4.84
N LYS A 915 125.12 -50.01 5.02
CA LYS A 915 126.42 -49.35 4.76
C LYS A 915 127.45 -49.68 5.84
N VAL A 916 127.05 -49.75 7.11
CA VAL A 916 127.93 -50.14 8.23
C VAL A 916 128.39 -51.59 8.06
N ASP A 917 127.49 -52.50 7.69
CA ASP A 917 127.80 -53.91 7.46
C ASP A 917 128.77 -54.12 6.27
N GLY A 918 128.71 -53.23 5.25
CA GLY A 918 129.66 -53.18 4.15
C GLY A 918 131.07 -52.77 4.61
N LEU A 919 131.18 -51.64 5.33
CA LEU A 919 132.46 -51.13 5.84
C LEU A 919 133.19 -52.14 6.74
N ASN A 920 132.45 -52.89 7.56
CA ASN A 920 133.03 -53.96 8.39
C ASN A 920 133.69 -55.08 7.58
N LYS A 921 133.17 -55.41 6.39
CA LYS A 921 133.77 -56.41 5.49
C LYS A 921 135.08 -55.90 4.86
N ASP A 922 135.13 -54.64 4.46
CA ASP A 922 136.34 -54.03 3.90
C ASP A 922 137.46 -53.89 4.94
N ILE A 923 137.12 -53.54 6.19
CA ILE A 923 138.07 -53.52 7.32
C ILE A 923 138.69 -54.91 7.54
N ALA A 924 137.90 -55.98 7.50
CA ALA A 924 138.40 -57.35 7.63
C ALA A 924 139.35 -57.72 6.47
N LYS A 925 139.00 -57.32 5.24
CA LYS A 925 139.78 -57.57 4.03
C LYS A 925 141.15 -56.87 4.07
N GLN A 926 141.20 -55.62 4.52
CA GLN A 926 142.45 -54.86 4.68
C GLN A 926 143.36 -55.46 5.77
N ARG A 927 142.80 -55.92 6.90
CA ARG A 927 143.58 -56.58 7.97
C ARG A 927 144.29 -57.86 7.50
N ALA A 928 143.73 -58.57 6.52
CA ALA A 928 144.38 -59.75 5.93
C ALA A 928 145.60 -59.40 5.06
N ILE A 929 145.54 -58.29 4.31
CA ILE A 929 146.64 -57.80 3.45
C ILE A 929 147.84 -57.39 4.32
N VAL A 930 147.61 -56.51 5.31
CA VAL A 930 148.65 -56.00 6.23
C VAL A 930 149.35 -57.12 7.02
N LYS A 931 148.67 -58.25 7.28
CA LYS A 931 149.30 -59.42 7.90
C LYS A 931 150.31 -60.09 6.96
N LYS A 932 149.97 -60.23 5.67
CA LYS A 932 150.81 -60.84 4.63
C LYS A 932 152.04 -59.99 4.30
N GLU A 933 151.92 -58.67 4.37
CA GLU A 933 153.04 -57.73 4.11
C GLU A 933 154.09 -57.69 5.24
N LYS A 934 153.76 -58.13 6.46
CA LYS A 934 154.71 -58.13 7.58
C LYS A 934 155.63 -59.35 7.63
N GLU A 935 155.23 -60.50 7.08
CA GLU A 935 156.03 -61.74 7.12
C GLU A 935 157.45 -61.61 6.53
N PRO A 936 157.67 -60.97 5.35
CA PRO A 936 159.01 -60.79 4.81
C PRO A 936 159.94 -59.96 5.72
N SER A 937 159.39 -58.97 6.41
CA SER A 937 160.16 -58.05 7.27
C SER A 937 160.59 -58.70 8.59
N VAL A 938 159.72 -59.53 9.20
CA VAL A 938 160.07 -60.32 10.40
C VAL A 938 161.18 -61.34 10.08
N ASN A 939 161.13 -61.97 8.90
CA ASN A 939 162.16 -62.92 8.47
C ASN A 939 163.51 -62.25 8.14
N ARG A 940 163.51 -60.98 7.72
CA ARG A 940 164.76 -60.19 7.58
C ARG A 940 165.37 -59.84 8.93
N LEU A 941 164.55 -59.48 9.93
CA LEU A 941 164.99 -59.15 11.29
C LEU A 941 165.75 -60.32 11.94
N LYS A 942 165.16 -61.52 11.94
CA LYS A 942 165.82 -62.75 12.45
C LYS A 942 167.13 -63.09 11.74
N LYS A 943 167.27 -62.70 10.46
CA LYS A 943 168.49 -62.93 9.68
C LYS A 943 169.59 -61.91 10.04
N ALA A 944 169.22 -60.67 10.35
CA ALA A 944 170.14 -59.64 10.84
C ALA A 944 170.66 -59.96 12.26
N GLU A 945 169.79 -60.43 13.16
CA GLU A 945 170.19 -60.88 14.51
C GLU A 945 171.27 -61.98 14.46
N ALA A 946 171.15 -62.92 13.52
CA ALA A 946 172.13 -63.97 13.29
C ALA A 946 173.47 -63.45 12.72
N GLU A 947 173.48 -62.37 11.92
CA GLU A 947 174.72 -61.75 11.45
C GLU A 947 175.42 -60.91 12.54
N VAL A 948 174.67 -60.19 13.39
CA VAL A 948 175.24 -59.47 14.53
C VAL A 948 175.97 -60.42 15.48
N ALA A 949 175.36 -61.57 15.80
CA ALA A 949 175.99 -62.62 16.62
C ALA A 949 177.25 -63.23 15.97
N LYS A 950 177.38 -63.18 14.64
CA LYS A 950 178.55 -63.65 13.88
C LYS A 950 179.65 -62.60 13.81
N LEU A 951 179.29 -61.32 13.67
CA LEU A 951 180.20 -60.19 13.66
C LEU A 951 180.89 -60.00 15.02
N GLN A 952 180.15 -60.15 16.14
CA GLN A 952 180.73 -60.06 17.48
C GLN A 952 181.90 -61.04 17.67
N LYS A 953 181.71 -62.31 17.29
CA LYS A 953 182.78 -63.33 17.34
C LYS A 953 184.00 -63.00 16.48
N SER A 954 183.85 -62.17 15.45
CA SER A 954 184.98 -61.71 14.63
C SER A 954 185.73 -60.55 15.31
N ILE A 955 185.03 -59.64 15.98
CA ILE A 955 185.62 -58.54 16.76
C ILE A 955 186.50 -59.10 17.88
N ASP A 956 185.99 -60.05 18.66
CA ASP A 956 186.73 -60.76 19.73
C ASP A 956 187.98 -61.48 19.20
N GLY A 957 187.99 -61.83 17.92
CA GLY A 957 189.13 -62.42 17.21
C GLY A 957 190.18 -61.37 16.79
N PHE A 958 189.75 -60.21 16.30
CA PHE A 958 190.66 -59.14 15.87
C PHE A 958 191.41 -58.48 17.05
N GLU A 959 190.79 -58.30 18.22
CA GLU A 959 191.50 -57.78 19.40
C GLU A 959 192.72 -58.65 19.79
N LYS A 960 192.58 -59.98 19.71
CA LYS A 960 193.66 -60.94 19.96
C LYS A 960 194.79 -60.82 18.92
N GLN A 961 194.47 -60.44 17.68
CA GLN A 961 195.48 -60.18 16.66
C GLN A 961 196.17 -58.81 16.85
N ILE A 962 195.43 -57.77 17.21
CA ILE A 962 195.98 -56.41 17.43
C ILE A 962 197.00 -56.41 18.58
N LYS A 963 196.72 -57.07 19.71
CA LYS A 963 197.72 -57.25 20.79
C LYS A 963 198.98 -57.99 20.33
N LYS A 964 198.86 -58.94 19.39
CA LYS A 964 199.99 -59.70 18.82
C LYS A 964 200.80 -58.90 17.79
N ILE A 965 200.17 -57.95 17.10
CA ILE A 965 200.83 -57.06 16.11
C ILE A 965 201.55 -55.90 16.80
N ASN A 966 200.95 -55.26 17.80
CA ASN A 966 201.59 -54.17 18.54
C ASN A 966 202.88 -54.60 19.28
N GLY A 967 203.00 -55.89 19.64
CA GLY A 967 204.25 -56.46 20.16
C GLY A 967 205.39 -56.58 19.13
N ARG A 968 205.11 -56.47 17.82
CA ARG A 968 206.09 -56.57 16.73
C ARG A 968 206.51 -55.24 16.12
N ILE A 969 205.72 -54.17 16.26
CA ILE A 969 206.05 -52.84 15.73
C ILE A 969 206.92 -52.06 16.75
N LYS A 970 208.03 -52.69 17.17
CA LYS A 970 209.09 -52.08 17.99
C LYS A 970 210.41 -51.86 17.22
N THR A 971 210.47 -52.32 15.96
CA THR A 971 211.71 -52.36 15.15
C THR A 971 211.42 -52.17 13.65
N CYS A 972 211.45 -50.92 13.16
CA CYS A 972 211.72 -50.59 11.74
C CYS A 972 212.03 -49.09 11.58
N HIS A 973 213.29 -48.75 11.28
CA HIS A 973 213.66 -47.45 10.69
C HIS A 973 213.65 -47.55 9.17
N GLN A 974 213.41 -46.43 8.47
CA GLN A 974 214.23 -46.07 7.30
C GLN A 974 214.15 -44.58 6.95
N ASN A 975 215.23 -44.08 6.36
CA ASN A 975 215.41 -42.68 5.96
C ASN A 975 215.33 -42.53 4.42
N LYS A 976 214.95 -41.35 3.92
CA LYS A 976 215.79 -40.56 3.00
C LYS A 976 215.29 -39.13 2.79
N ARG A 977 216.23 -38.24 2.45
CA ARG A 977 216.05 -36.86 1.95
C ARG A 977 216.46 -36.81 0.46
N ILE A 978 216.15 -35.72 -0.24
CA ILE A 978 217.06 -35.00 -1.17
C ILE A 978 216.45 -33.61 -1.50
N CYS A 979 217.27 -32.64 -1.93
CA CYS A 979 216.93 -31.21 -1.91
C CYS A 979 217.37 -30.41 -3.16
N VAL A 980 216.44 -29.56 -3.65
CA VAL A 980 216.61 -28.10 -3.91
C VAL A 980 217.45 -27.62 -5.12
N TRP A 981 217.26 -26.31 -5.44
CA TRP A 981 217.60 -25.51 -6.64
C TRP A 981 216.58 -25.70 -7.79
N GLY A 982 216.11 -24.66 -8.51
CA GLY A 982 216.23 -23.18 -8.35
C GLY A 982 215.44 -22.49 -9.50
N LYS A 983 215.05 -21.20 -9.49
CA LYS A 983 215.23 -20.05 -8.58
C LYS A 983 213.94 -19.16 -8.61
N TYR A 984 213.94 -18.04 -7.86
CA TYR A 984 213.00 -16.88 -7.94
C TYR A 984 211.45 -17.08 -7.81
N LYS A 985 210.95 -16.78 -6.58
CA LYS A 985 209.68 -16.07 -6.22
C LYS A 985 208.25 -16.68 -6.44
N THR A 986 207.68 -17.18 -5.33
CA THR A 986 206.34 -16.85 -4.71
C THR A 986 204.96 -17.44 -5.17
N LYS A 987 204.14 -17.89 -4.15
CA LYS A 987 202.63 -17.95 -4.04
C LYS A 987 201.85 -19.09 -4.81
N CYS A 988 200.60 -19.57 -4.52
CA CYS A 988 199.57 -19.44 -3.42
C CYS A 988 198.30 -20.38 -3.51
N LYS A 989 197.55 -20.62 -2.38
CA LYS A 989 196.04 -20.74 -2.16
C LYS A 989 195.19 -21.96 -2.70
N LYS A 990 193.85 -22.18 -2.46
CA LYS A 990 192.83 -22.08 -1.30
C LYS A 990 191.31 -22.07 -1.77
N LYS A 991 190.27 -22.66 -1.06
CA LYS A 991 188.79 -22.26 -1.10
C LYS A 991 187.84 -22.85 0.04
N ASN A 992 186.50 -22.59 0.06
CA ASN A 992 185.49 -22.83 1.16
C ASN A 992 183.95 -22.90 0.73
N GLY A 993 182.99 -23.48 1.53
CA GLY A 993 181.48 -23.31 1.48
C GLY A 993 180.56 -24.51 1.97
N ALA A 994 179.18 -24.51 1.98
CA ALA A 994 178.21 -23.84 2.91
C ALA A 994 176.65 -24.25 2.85
N PHE A 995 175.98 -24.56 4.00
CA PHE A 995 174.59 -24.17 4.50
C PHE A 995 173.16 -24.67 4.01
N ALA A 996 172.09 -24.38 4.84
CA ALA A 996 170.61 -24.14 4.62
C ALA A 996 169.48 -25.07 5.25
N THR A 997 168.17 -24.72 5.11
CA THR A 997 167.14 -24.64 6.24
C THR A 997 165.58 -24.56 5.96
N ASN A 998 164.70 -24.92 6.95
CA ASN A 998 163.33 -24.39 7.37
C ASN A 998 161.91 -24.81 6.79
N GLY A 999 160.80 -24.66 7.60
CA GLY A 999 159.32 -24.70 7.23
C GLY A 999 158.26 -24.70 8.40
N LYS A 1000 157.02 -24.11 8.30
CA LYS A 1000 155.98 -23.93 9.42
C LYS A 1000 154.44 -23.75 9.04
N PRO A 1001 153.43 -23.71 9.98
CA PRO A 1001 151.94 -23.94 9.77
C PRO A 1001 150.87 -22.91 10.34
N GLY A 1002 149.53 -23.15 10.16
CA GLY A 1002 148.33 -22.49 10.81
C GLY A 1002 146.93 -22.94 10.21
N GLY A 1003 145.68 -22.63 10.68
CA GLY A 1003 145.09 -22.11 11.95
C GLY A 1003 143.60 -21.56 11.94
N ALA A 1004 142.69 -22.02 12.85
CA ALA A 1004 141.40 -21.40 13.39
C ALA A 1004 140.11 -21.16 12.50
N ALA A 1005 138.90 -20.68 12.94
CA ALA A 1005 137.93 -21.04 14.06
C ALA A 1005 136.56 -20.21 14.06
N ARG A 1006 135.54 -20.55 14.93
CA ARG A 1006 134.35 -19.73 15.46
C ARG A 1006 133.05 -19.48 14.59
N SER A 1007 131.85 -19.02 15.06
CA SER A 1007 131.19 -18.81 16.41
C SER A 1007 129.65 -18.43 16.44
N THR A 1008 129.00 -18.66 17.61
CA THR A 1008 128.00 -17.82 18.38
C THR A 1008 126.53 -17.47 17.98
N ARG A 1009 125.63 -17.66 18.99
CA ARG A 1009 124.48 -16.83 19.45
C ARG A 1009 123.25 -16.68 18.52
N ARG A 1010 122.04 -16.35 19.02
CA ARG A 1010 121.67 -15.66 20.28
C ARG A 1010 120.62 -16.41 21.10
#